data_AF-A0AAU7XV25-F1
#
_entry.id   AF-A0AAU7XV25-F1
#
_cell.length_a   1.000
_cell.length_b   1.000
_cell.length_c   1.000
_cell.angle_alpha   90.00
_cell.angle_beta   90.00
_cell.angle_gamma   90.00
#
_symmetry.space_group_name_H-M   'P 1'
#
loop_
_entity.id
_entity.type
_entity.pdbx_description
1 polymer ?
#
loop_
_entity_poly.entity_id
_entity_poly.type
_entity_poly.pdbx_seq_one_letter_code
_entity_poly.pdbx_strand_id
1 'polypeptide(L)'
;MRLGVAMPAALAALAGGILAWYSHAAGMTSNAFGWVLVAALLIVAWQPRRGVWLLMGLWVFAGVQHEWTSRLPAGLSGEDIAVEATVLNAQPSGDATRLMLRVDSCQGPAQRPRCVVINKVRVTAYSDKAFYPGEQWRMTLRLRPPSGFANPGTFDYEQWLWREGIHATGYLRQDPPPVRLASAGPSLRQLGVGFLARQALDERTKRWLAALTLGDSEQLTQDDWSLLNATGTTHLVVISGLHVGLVTSFVLMLAKLGARLTTPTNWRMRAWPWWVAAVACISYATLAGMAPPAMRAMVMTLIGLWVLSGRHAPSPWQGWWLAIALVLLVDPLALWRPGMWLSFVAVAWLIAIWQGRRRPQGIKGWCWALVRSQLLLAPLMAAAVLVAFGRIAPAAPLINLVAVPWVSSIMVPTALLGWLLSPVPFLGHALWWLFEAALNIFHLLLSLSVQHWPLWEPDRPLTYPLAFALLLLSLCWGLPAVLPGMRLATTALVVALPWWSLLSTTPQQGLRVSVHDVGQGQLIELRSKHYRLLYDTGPRFRGGFMPLETLWSPGQRFDQVIVSHADNDHAGGVNALLAEHQVNQWIAPEGETLSVDSRACQRGQTWQRDGVNYRFLWPPAGANALSPNDRSCVLEVSVGEHRLLITGDVSSEIERRFLLEVDSPVSMLVAGHHGSGTSSGIQFVRHTAPEHVVFSAGRDNPFQHPGDAVVRRFRDQESCLWSTAQDGALRFWLEAARPFEVRTTRPRSSRRNRC
;
A
#
# COMPACT_ATOMS: atom_id res chain seq x y z
N MET A 1 -25.76 0.94 -34.21
CA MET A 1 -24.34 1.38 -34.22
C MET A 1 -23.46 0.14 -34.34
N ARG A 2 -22.58 0.03 -35.33
CA ARG A 2 -21.63 -1.10 -35.37
C ARG A 2 -20.67 -0.94 -34.19
N LEU A 3 -20.71 -1.87 -33.22
CA LEU A 3 -19.75 -1.93 -32.12
C LEU A 3 -18.34 -1.98 -32.73
N GLY A 4 -17.51 -0.99 -32.42
CA GLY A 4 -16.11 -0.97 -32.85
C GLY A 4 -15.31 -2.11 -32.20
N VAL A 5 -14.17 -2.49 -32.77
CA VAL A 5 -13.36 -3.64 -32.31
C VAL A 5 -12.73 -3.42 -30.92
N ALA A 6 -12.55 -2.16 -30.52
CA ALA A 6 -11.89 -1.78 -29.27
C ALA A 6 -12.63 -2.24 -28.00
N MET A 7 -13.97 -2.08 -27.95
CA MET A 7 -14.75 -2.45 -26.77
C MET A 7 -14.75 -3.98 -26.53
N PRO A 8 -15.05 -4.83 -27.53
CA PRO A 8 -14.91 -6.29 -27.37
C PRO A 8 -13.50 -6.73 -26.97
N ALA A 9 -12.46 -6.11 -27.54
CA ALA A 9 -11.07 -6.43 -27.19
C ALA A 9 -10.75 -6.13 -25.72
N ALA A 10 -11.19 -4.97 -25.22
CA ALA A 10 -11.00 -4.59 -23.82
C ALA A 10 -11.82 -5.47 -22.87
N LEU A 11 -13.07 -5.78 -23.21
CA LEU A 11 -13.91 -6.68 -22.42
C LEU A 11 -13.31 -8.09 -22.36
N ALA A 12 -12.74 -8.59 -23.45
CA ALA A 12 -12.06 -9.88 -23.46
C ALA A 12 -10.80 -9.88 -22.58
N ALA A 13 -9.98 -8.83 -22.64
CA ALA A 13 -8.83 -8.67 -21.75
C ALA A 13 -9.24 -8.61 -20.27
N LEU A 14 -10.27 -7.83 -19.93
CA LEU A 14 -10.83 -7.74 -18.57
C LEU A 14 -11.37 -9.11 -18.10
N ALA A 15 -12.16 -9.78 -18.94
CA ALA A 15 -12.69 -11.10 -18.62
C ALA A 15 -11.58 -12.12 -18.39
N GLY A 16 -10.52 -12.10 -19.22
CA GLY A 16 -9.34 -12.95 -19.05
C GLY A 16 -8.68 -12.79 -17.68
N GLY A 17 -8.44 -11.54 -17.26
CA GLY A 17 -7.88 -11.26 -15.93
C GLY A 17 -8.78 -11.69 -14.78
N ILE A 18 -10.08 -11.38 -14.85
CA ILE A 18 -11.06 -11.75 -13.82
C ILE A 18 -11.19 -13.27 -13.70
N LEU A 19 -11.30 -13.98 -14.83
CA LEU A 19 -11.37 -15.44 -14.85
C LEU A 19 -10.10 -16.07 -14.28
N ALA A 20 -8.92 -15.51 -14.56
CA ALA A 20 -7.67 -16.01 -13.98
C ALA A 20 -7.70 -15.92 -12.45
N TRP A 21 -8.11 -14.79 -11.89
CA TRP A 21 -8.22 -14.62 -10.45
C TRP A 21 -9.16 -15.65 -9.79
N TYR A 22 -10.34 -15.86 -10.34
CA TYR A 22 -11.28 -16.85 -9.81
C TYR A 22 -10.82 -18.29 -10.01
N SER A 23 -10.17 -18.60 -11.14
CA SER A 23 -9.68 -19.97 -11.41
C SER A 23 -8.57 -20.40 -10.46
N HIS A 24 -7.70 -19.48 -10.03
CA HIS A 24 -6.70 -19.75 -8.99
C HIS A 24 -7.38 -20.01 -7.64
N ALA A 25 -8.37 -19.19 -7.28
CA ALA A 25 -9.17 -19.39 -6.07
C ALA A 25 -9.92 -20.74 -6.09
N ALA A 26 -10.27 -21.26 -7.27
CA ALA A 26 -10.95 -22.53 -7.47
C ALA A 26 -10.00 -23.75 -7.65
N GLY A 27 -8.67 -23.55 -7.69
CA GLY A 27 -7.70 -24.63 -7.83
C GLY A 27 -7.72 -25.36 -9.19
N MET A 28 -8.15 -24.70 -10.27
CA MET A 28 -8.23 -25.33 -11.60
C MET A 28 -6.85 -25.74 -12.15
N THR A 29 -6.76 -26.93 -12.72
CA THR A 29 -5.50 -27.52 -13.22
C THR A 29 -5.06 -26.95 -14.57
N SER A 30 -3.75 -26.95 -14.83
CA SER A 30 -3.10 -26.48 -16.06
C SER A 30 -3.62 -27.11 -17.35
N ASN A 31 -4.19 -28.32 -17.28
CA ASN A 31 -4.71 -29.04 -18.45
C ASN A 31 -5.97 -28.40 -19.06
N ALA A 32 -6.80 -27.73 -18.26
CA ALA A 32 -7.99 -27.03 -18.77
C ALA A 32 -7.61 -25.85 -19.69
N PHE A 33 -6.48 -25.18 -19.41
CA PHE A 33 -6.01 -24.04 -20.18
C PHE A 33 -5.57 -24.42 -21.61
N GLY A 34 -4.88 -25.55 -21.76
CA GLY A 34 -4.45 -26.05 -23.07
C GLY A 34 -5.61 -26.29 -24.04
N TRP A 35 -6.70 -26.88 -23.56
CA TRP A 35 -7.89 -27.13 -24.37
C TRP A 35 -8.62 -25.84 -24.78
N VAL A 36 -8.68 -24.85 -23.89
CA VAL A 36 -9.28 -23.54 -24.22
C VAL A 36 -8.43 -22.79 -25.25
N LEU A 37 -7.09 -22.89 -25.18
CA LEU A 37 -6.20 -22.29 -26.18
C LEU A 37 -6.39 -22.93 -27.57
N VAL A 38 -6.48 -24.26 -27.65
CA VAL A 38 -6.74 -24.97 -28.90
C VAL A 38 -8.11 -24.59 -29.47
N ALA A 39 -9.15 -24.56 -28.64
CA ALA A 39 -10.48 -24.10 -29.06
C ALA A 39 -10.48 -22.66 -29.57
N ALA A 40 -9.74 -21.75 -28.91
CA ALA A 40 -9.60 -20.37 -29.37
C ALA A 40 -8.91 -20.27 -30.73
N LEU A 41 -7.83 -21.03 -30.96
CA LEU A 41 -7.14 -21.08 -32.26
C LEU A 41 -8.04 -21.61 -33.38
N LEU A 42 -8.85 -22.64 -33.12
CA LEU A 42 -9.85 -23.15 -34.06
C LEU A 42 -10.94 -22.10 -34.36
N ILE A 43 -11.37 -21.34 -33.35
CA ILE A 43 -12.32 -20.24 -33.53
C ILE A 43 -11.68 -19.07 -34.31
N VAL A 44 -10.38 -18.80 -34.17
CA VAL A 44 -9.66 -17.81 -35.01
C VAL A 44 -9.72 -18.20 -36.48
N ALA A 45 -9.50 -19.48 -36.80
CA ALA A 45 -9.55 -19.98 -38.17
C ALA A 45 -10.95 -19.81 -38.80
N TRP A 46 -12.00 -19.93 -37.99
CA TRP A 46 -13.39 -19.85 -38.47
C TRP A 46 -14.00 -18.44 -38.41
N GLN A 47 -13.63 -17.66 -37.39
CA GLN A 47 -14.12 -16.30 -37.12
C GLN A 47 -12.97 -15.40 -36.59
N PRO A 48 -12.12 -14.85 -37.48
CA PRO A 48 -10.85 -14.23 -37.10
C PRO A 48 -10.99 -13.06 -36.12
N ARG A 49 -12.08 -12.28 -36.22
CA ARG A 49 -12.35 -11.17 -35.29
C ARG A 49 -12.65 -11.64 -33.86
N ARG A 50 -13.46 -12.70 -33.71
CA ARG A 50 -13.80 -13.26 -32.40
C ARG A 50 -12.61 -14.02 -31.81
N GLY A 51 -11.86 -14.71 -32.66
CA GLY A 51 -10.65 -15.41 -32.28
C GLY A 51 -9.57 -14.47 -31.70
N VAL A 52 -9.34 -13.31 -32.30
CA VAL A 52 -8.37 -12.33 -31.76
C VAL A 52 -8.76 -11.88 -30.35
N TRP A 53 -10.05 -11.63 -30.07
CA TRP A 53 -10.51 -11.25 -28.73
C TRP A 53 -10.28 -12.38 -27.72
N LEU A 54 -10.57 -13.63 -28.11
CA LEU A 54 -10.29 -14.79 -27.26
C LEU A 54 -8.80 -14.93 -26.96
N LEU A 55 -7.93 -14.78 -27.96
CA LEU A 55 -6.47 -14.81 -27.76
C LEU A 55 -5.99 -13.69 -26.83
N MET A 56 -6.55 -12.48 -26.94
CA MET A 56 -6.24 -11.39 -26.01
C MET A 56 -6.67 -11.73 -24.57
N GLY A 57 -7.87 -12.26 -24.39
CA GLY A 57 -8.34 -12.70 -23.08
C GLY A 57 -7.47 -13.82 -22.50
N LEU A 58 -7.07 -14.79 -23.33
CA LEU A 58 -6.17 -15.87 -22.94
C LEU A 58 -4.77 -15.40 -22.60
N TRP A 59 -4.24 -14.40 -23.31
CA TRP A 59 -2.95 -13.79 -23.01
C TRP A 59 -2.96 -13.15 -21.62
N VAL A 60 -3.97 -12.33 -21.32
CA VAL A 60 -4.12 -11.71 -20.00
C VAL A 60 -4.33 -12.78 -18.92
N PHE A 61 -5.16 -13.79 -19.21
CA PHE A 61 -5.37 -14.91 -18.29
C PHE A 61 -4.06 -15.63 -17.96
N ALA A 62 -3.27 -15.99 -18.98
CA ALA A 62 -1.99 -16.67 -18.83
C ALA A 62 -0.98 -15.82 -18.06
N GLY A 63 -0.91 -14.51 -18.35
CA GLY A 63 -0.05 -13.58 -17.64
C GLY A 63 -0.39 -13.52 -16.14
N VAL A 64 -1.67 -13.43 -15.78
CA VAL A 64 -2.10 -13.44 -14.37
C VAL A 64 -1.81 -14.79 -13.70
N GLN A 65 -2.06 -15.92 -14.38
CA GLN A 65 -1.73 -17.24 -13.84
C GLN A 65 -0.23 -17.42 -13.61
N HIS A 66 0.59 -16.93 -14.53
CA HIS A 66 2.04 -16.98 -14.41
C HIS A 66 2.49 -16.32 -13.09
N GLU A 67 2.02 -15.11 -12.81
CA GLU A 67 2.35 -14.36 -11.58
C GLU A 67 1.92 -15.07 -10.29
N TRP A 68 0.82 -15.83 -10.32
CA TRP A 68 0.42 -16.68 -9.19
C TRP A 68 1.35 -17.86 -8.97
N THR A 69 1.78 -18.52 -10.05
CA THR A 69 2.68 -19.69 -9.98
C THR A 69 4.13 -19.32 -9.68
N SER A 70 4.52 -18.07 -9.92
CA SER A 70 5.88 -17.56 -9.73
C SER A 70 6.24 -17.25 -8.28
N ARG A 71 5.32 -17.42 -7.32
CA ARG A 71 5.58 -17.21 -5.89
C ARG A 71 6.61 -18.20 -5.33
N LEU A 72 7.40 -17.75 -4.35
CA LEU A 72 8.33 -18.64 -3.65
C LEU A 72 7.59 -19.85 -3.04
N PRO A 73 7.98 -21.10 -3.37
CA PRO A 73 7.42 -22.28 -2.75
C PRO A 73 7.57 -22.27 -1.23
N ALA A 74 6.54 -22.68 -0.49
CA ALA A 74 6.55 -22.68 0.98
C ALA A 74 7.71 -23.49 1.58
N GLY A 75 8.14 -24.58 0.92
CA GLY A 75 9.28 -25.40 1.36
C GLY A 75 10.66 -24.74 1.22
N LEU A 76 10.74 -23.55 0.62
CA LEU A 76 11.95 -22.71 0.56
C LEU A 76 11.85 -21.47 1.47
N SER A 77 10.75 -21.33 2.24
CA SER A 77 10.59 -20.19 3.16
C SER A 77 11.67 -20.23 4.23
N GLY A 78 12.45 -19.16 4.32
CA GLY A 78 13.51 -19.01 5.30
C GLY A 78 14.72 -19.91 5.04
N GLU A 79 14.88 -20.47 3.85
CA GLU A 79 16.12 -21.13 3.43
C GLU A 79 17.08 -20.12 2.78
N ASP A 80 18.38 -20.39 2.85
CA ASP A 80 19.41 -19.61 2.15
C ASP A 80 19.50 -20.08 0.69
N ILE A 81 19.31 -19.14 -0.24
CA ILE A 81 19.20 -19.41 -1.68
C ILE A 81 20.25 -18.58 -2.41
N ALA A 82 21.10 -19.22 -3.19
CA ALA A 82 22.06 -18.53 -4.04
C ALA A 82 21.35 -18.06 -5.32
N VAL A 83 21.47 -16.77 -5.63
CA VAL A 83 20.87 -16.17 -6.83
C VAL A 83 21.88 -15.36 -7.60
N GLU A 84 21.70 -15.32 -8.92
CA GLU A 84 22.26 -14.26 -9.75
C GLU A 84 21.13 -13.32 -10.12
N ALA A 85 21.30 -12.05 -9.79
CA ALA A 85 20.23 -11.08 -9.93
C ALA A 85 20.76 -9.74 -10.44
N THR A 86 19.93 -9.09 -11.26
CA THR A 86 20.10 -7.71 -11.69
C THR A 86 19.40 -6.79 -10.68
N VAL A 87 20.09 -5.78 -10.17
CA VAL A 87 19.50 -4.74 -9.32
C VAL A 87 18.59 -3.88 -10.19
N LEU A 88 17.28 -3.95 -9.99
CA LEU A 88 16.33 -3.05 -10.66
C LEU A 88 16.32 -1.69 -9.99
N ASN A 89 16.45 -1.68 -8.66
CA ASN A 89 16.38 -0.49 -7.85
C ASN A 89 17.04 -0.70 -6.48
N ALA A 90 17.61 0.38 -5.91
CA ALA A 90 18.25 0.40 -4.59
C ALA A 90 17.89 1.69 -3.84
N GLN A 91 17.24 1.55 -2.67
CA GLN A 91 16.81 2.66 -1.84
C GLN A 91 17.43 2.57 -0.44
N PRO A 92 18.14 3.61 0.03
CA PRO A 92 18.57 3.70 1.42
C PRO A 92 17.35 3.71 2.37
N SER A 93 17.48 3.03 3.50
CA SER A 93 16.43 2.87 4.52
C SER A 93 17.10 2.71 5.89
N GLY A 94 17.55 3.83 6.48
CA GLY A 94 18.39 3.80 7.69
C GLY A 94 19.73 3.12 7.38
N ASP A 95 20.14 2.17 8.23
CA ASP A 95 21.39 1.40 8.09
C ASP A 95 21.29 0.25 7.07
N ALA A 96 20.23 0.22 6.26
CA ALA A 96 19.99 -0.83 5.29
C ALA A 96 19.62 -0.26 3.92
N THR A 97 19.85 -1.04 2.87
CA THR A 97 19.40 -0.71 1.52
C THR A 97 18.29 -1.67 1.11
N ARG A 98 17.11 -1.15 0.77
CA ARG A 98 16.02 -1.93 0.16
C ARG A 98 16.30 -2.09 -1.33
N LEU A 99 16.48 -3.33 -1.76
CA LEU A 99 16.76 -3.69 -3.14
C LEU A 99 15.51 -4.31 -3.78
N MET A 100 15.21 -3.87 -5.00
CA MET A 100 14.36 -4.60 -5.92
C MET A 100 15.25 -5.34 -6.91
N LEU A 101 15.11 -6.66 -6.98
CA LEU A 101 15.98 -7.50 -7.78
C LEU A 101 15.16 -8.24 -8.84
N ARG A 102 15.72 -8.36 -10.04
CA ARG A 102 15.30 -9.36 -11.03
C ARG A 102 16.23 -10.54 -10.91
N VAL A 103 15.70 -11.69 -10.51
CA VAL A 103 16.43 -12.94 -10.39
C VAL A 103 16.56 -13.54 -11.79
N ASP A 104 17.79 -13.63 -12.27
CA ASP A 104 18.13 -14.17 -13.58
C ASP A 104 18.43 -15.68 -13.46
N SER A 105 19.04 -16.11 -12.36
CA SER A 105 19.24 -17.53 -12.02
C SER A 105 19.08 -17.78 -10.52
N CYS A 106 18.62 -18.97 -10.15
CA CYS A 106 18.36 -19.33 -8.77
C CYS A 106 18.73 -20.79 -8.47
N GLN A 107 19.49 -21.00 -7.39
CA GLN A 107 19.93 -22.29 -6.90
C GLN A 107 19.55 -22.45 -5.43
N GLY A 108 18.59 -23.35 -5.16
CA GLY A 108 18.19 -23.72 -3.81
C GLY A 108 19.00 -24.91 -3.26
N PRO A 109 18.84 -25.24 -1.97
CA PRO A 109 19.50 -26.40 -1.36
C PRO A 109 19.17 -27.72 -2.07
N ALA A 110 20.11 -28.66 -2.08
CA ALA A 110 19.85 -30.02 -2.58
C ALA A 110 18.67 -30.65 -1.81
N GLN A 111 17.80 -31.38 -2.51
CA GLN A 111 16.57 -32.02 -1.99
C GLN A 111 15.36 -31.09 -1.73
N ARG A 112 15.46 -29.78 -2.01
CA ARG A 112 14.34 -28.83 -1.93
C ARG A 112 13.71 -28.54 -3.32
N PRO A 113 12.50 -27.94 -3.39
CA PRO A 113 11.89 -27.52 -4.64
C PRO A 113 12.80 -26.58 -5.44
N ARG A 114 12.70 -26.60 -6.77
CA ARG A 114 13.40 -25.64 -7.63
C ARG A 114 12.82 -24.23 -7.44
N CYS A 115 13.67 -23.22 -7.38
CA CYS A 115 13.28 -21.80 -7.29
C CYS A 115 13.22 -21.09 -8.66
N VAL A 116 13.14 -21.85 -9.76
CA VAL A 116 13.30 -21.37 -11.15
C VAL A 116 12.22 -20.37 -11.60
N VAL A 117 11.12 -20.24 -10.86
CA VAL A 117 9.96 -19.42 -11.28
C VAL A 117 9.94 -18.03 -10.61
N ILE A 118 10.87 -17.72 -9.71
CA ILE A 118 10.92 -16.38 -9.08
C ILE A 118 11.61 -15.40 -10.03
N ASN A 119 10.85 -14.44 -10.58
CA ASN A 119 11.41 -13.36 -11.40
C ASN A 119 11.81 -12.12 -10.59
N LYS A 120 10.88 -11.50 -9.85
CA LYS A 120 11.13 -10.22 -9.14
C LYS A 120 10.99 -10.40 -7.63
N VAL A 121 12.00 -9.99 -6.89
CA VAL A 121 12.04 -10.12 -5.41
C VAL A 121 12.43 -8.81 -4.75
N ARG A 122 11.94 -8.58 -3.54
CA ARG A 122 12.26 -7.39 -2.74
C ARG A 122 13.03 -7.80 -1.49
N VAL A 123 14.28 -7.35 -1.36
CA VAL A 123 15.13 -7.74 -0.23
C VAL A 123 15.72 -6.55 0.48
N THR A 124 16.00 -6.71 1.77
CA THR A 124 16.75 -5.74 2.57
C THR A 124 18.21 -6.18 2.67
N ALA A 125 19.14 -5.33 2.27
CA ALA A 125 20.56 -5.55 2.37
C ALA A 125 21.15 -4.73 3.52
N TYR A 126 21.63 -5.42 4.55
CA TYR A 126 22.41 -4.85 5.65
C TYR A 126 23.88 -4.98 5.30
N SER A 127 24.38 -4.07 4.46
CA SER A 127 25.68 -4.20 3.77
C SER A 127 26.33 -2.84 3.63
N ASP A 128 27.64 -2.76 3.84
CA ASP A 128 28.42 -1.55 3.57
C ASP A 128 28.65 -1.34 2.06
N LYS A 129 28.42 -2.38 1.25
CA LYS A 129 28.50 -2.27 -0.21
C LYS A 129 27.33 -1.46 -0.75
N ALA A 130 27.63 -0.47 -1.58
CA ALA A 130 26.63 0.24 -2.39
C ALA A 130 26.18 -0.64 -3.56
N PHE A 131 24.87 -0.64 -3.83
CA PHE A 131 24.25 -1.32 -4.96
C PHE A 131 23.66 -0.28 -5.89
N TYR A 132 23.93 -0.41 -7.19
CA TYR A 132 23.41 0.51 -8.20
C TYR A 132 22.46 -0.22 -9.17
N PRO A 133 21.36 0.44 -9.60
CA PRO A 133 20.48 -0.12 -10.63
C PRO A 133 21.25 -0.56 -11.89
N GLY A 134 20.87 -1.69 -12.48
CA GLY A 134 21.53 -2.28 -13.64
C GLY A 134 22.75 -3.15 -13.34
N GLU A 135 23.30 -3.13 -12.12
CA GLU A 135 24.39 -4.04 -11.75
C GLU A 135 23.89 -5.49 -11.63
N GLN A 136 24.75 -6.44 -12.01
CA GLN A 136 24.49 -7.88 -11.82
C GLN A 136 25.36 -8.42 -10.68
N TRP A 137 24.72 -9.17 -9.81
CA TRP A 137 25.32 -9.67 -8.58
C TRP A 137 24.98 -11.14 -8.36
N ARG A 138 25.97 -11.89 -7.89
CA ARG A 138 25.76 -13.20 -7.26
C ARG A 138 25.67 -12.99 -5.76
N MET A 139 24.59 -13.44 -5.15
CA MET A 139 24.33 -13.21 -3.73
C MET A 139 23.51 -14.34 -3.11
N THR A 140 23.65 -14.52 -1.79
CA THR A 140 22.83 -15.45 -1.02
C THR A 140 21.70 -14.69 -0.35
N LEU A 141 20.45 -15.08 -0.65
CA LEU A 141 19.24 -14.47 -0.13
C LEU A 141 18.50 -15.44 0.77
N ARG A 142 18.03 -14.96 1.91
CA ARG A 142 17.05 -15.68 2.74
C ARG A 142 15.66 -15.16 2.43
N LEU A 143 14.95 -15.88 1.59
CA LEU A 143 13.66 -15.46 1.04
C LEU A 143 12.48 -16.08 1.80
N ARG A 144 11.35 -15.38 1.78
CA ARG A 144 10.06 -15.81 2.30
C ARG A 144 8.98 -15.55 1.25
N PRO A 145 7.90 -16.34 1.23
CA PRO A 145 6.74 -16.03 0.41
C PRO A 145 6.21 -14.63 0.71
N PRO A 146 5.62 -13.93 -0.27
CA PRO A 146 5.00 -12.63 -0.05
C PRO A 146 3.99 -12.71 1.09
N SER A 147 4.18 -11.90 2.12
CA SER A 147 3.30 -11.84 3.29
C SER A 147 3.26 -10.43 3.84
N GLY A 148 2.13 -10.05 4.42
CA GLY A 148 1.94 -8.82 5.18
C GLY A 148 1.20 -9.05 6.48
N PHE A 149 1.15 -8.03 7.32
CA PHE A 149 0.31 -8.03 8.51
C PHE A 149 -1.16 -7.96 8.11
N ALA A 150 -1.98 -8.82 8.70
CA ALA A 150 -3.41 -8.87 8.43
C ALA A 150 -4.19 -8.16 9.54
N ASN A 151 -4.22 -6.82 9.51
CA ASN A 151 -4.98 -6.00 10.45
C ASN A 151 -6.21 -5.35 9.77
N PRO A 152 -7.39 -5.29 10.43
CA PRO A 152 -8.59 -4.73 9.83
C PRO A 152 -8.43 -3.25 9.47
N GLY A 153 -8.73 -2.92 8.21
CA GLY A 153 -8.70 -1.54 7.70
C GLY A 153 -7.30 -0.94 7.62
N THR A 154 -6.27 -1.78 7.52
CA THR A 154 -4.90 -1.39 7.20
C THR A 154 -4.58 -1.71 5.75
N PHE A 155 -3.43 -1.24 5.26
CA PHE A 155 -2.98 -1.52 3.89
C PHE A 155 -2.68 -3.01 3.69
N ASP A 156 -3.32 -3.64 2.71
CA ASP A 156 -3.03 -5.03 2.33
C ASP A 156 -1.69 -5.11 1.56
N TYR A 157 -0.61 -5.28 2.32
CA TYR A 157 0.74 -5.38 1.81
C TYR A 157 0.97 -6.66 0.99
N GLU A 158 0.34 -7.77 1.36
CA GLU A 158 0.48 -9.04 0.63
C GLU A 158 -0.14 -8.93 -0.77
N GLN A 159 -1.35 -8.40 -0.87
CA GLN A 159 -1.99 -8.13 -2.15
C GLN A 159 -1.20 -7.08 -2.95
N TRP A 160 -0.60 -6.10 -2.28
CA TRP A 160 0.28 -5.13 -2.94
C TRP A 160 1.52 -5.77 -3.56
N LEU A 161 2.24 -6.63 -2.82
CA LEU A 161 3.39 -7.36 -3.35
C LEU A 161 3.02 -8.13 -4.62
N TRP A 162 1.88 -8.83 -4.59
CA TRP A 162 1.41 -9.61 -5.73
C TRP A 162 1.08 -8.74 -6.96
N ARG A 163 0.32 -7.65 -6.82
CA ARG A 163 0.00 -6.77 -7.97
C ARG A 163 1.19 -6.00 -8.53
N GLU A 164 2.27 -5.87 -7.76
CA GLU A 164 3.56 -5.32 -8.21
C GLU A 164 4.49 -6.38 -8.83
N GLY A 165 4.02 -7.63 -8.94
CA GLY A 165 4.77 -8.77 -9.47
C GLY A 165 5.92 -9.20 -8.56
N ILE A 166 5.85 -8.93 -7.26
CA ILE A 166 6.90 -9.28 -6.30
C ILE A 166 6.62 -10.67 -5.76
N HIS A 167 7.48 -11.62 -6.10
CA HIS A 167 7.30 -13.05 -5.87
C HIS A 167 7.87 -13.56 -4.55
N ALA A 168 8.76 -12.79 -3.92
CA ALA A 168 9.33 -13.09 -2.61
C ALA A 168 9.82 -11.82 -1.93
N THR A 169 9.86 -11.86 -0.59
CA THR A 169 10.53 -10.85 0.23
C THR A 169 11.63 -11.51 1.05
N GLY A 170 12.63 -10.75 1.51
CA GLY A 170 13.69 -11.36 2.31
C GLY A 170 14.82 -10.40 2.66
N TYR A 171 15.98 -10.97 2.98
CA TYR A 171 17.19 -10.20 3.25
C TYR A 171 18.42 -10.87 2.66
N LEU A 172 19.43 -10.04 2.40
CA LEU A 172 20.74 -10.47 1.93
C LEU A 172 21.55 -11.08 3.07
N ARG A 173 22.15 -12.25 2.84
CA ARG A 173 23.17 -12.84 3.71
C ARG A 173 24.54 -12.28 3.33
N GLN A 174 25.35 -11.98 4.35
CA GLN A 174 26.73 -11.51 4.16
C GLN A 174 27.74 -12.64 4.05
N ASP A 175 27.33 -13.86 4.35
CA ASP A 175 28.15 -15.06 4.24
C ASP A 175 27.40 -16.12 3.41
N PRO A 176 27.91 -16.51 2.23
CA PRO A 176 29.07 -15.90 1.54
C PRO A 176 28.79 -14.45 1.12
N PRO A 177 29.83 -13.59 1.01
CA PRO A 177 29.65 -12.19 0.67
C PRO A 177 29.14 -12.03 -0.77
N PRO A 178 28.29 -11.01 -1.04
CA PRO A 178 27.80 -10.75 -2.38
C PRO A 178 28.96 -10.39 -3.32
N VAL A 179 28.98 -11.01 -4.50
CA VAL A 179 30.00 -10.81 -5.54
C VAL A 179 29.36 -10.11 -6.74
N ARG A 180 29.93 -8.96 -7.14
CA ARG A 180 29.48 -8.26 -8.35
C ARG A 180 29.99 -9.02 -9.58
N LEU A 181 29.07 -9.44 -10.44
CA LEU A 181 29.38 -10.13 -11.69
C LEU A 181 29.59 -9.15 -12.85
N ALA A 182 28.75 -8.11 -12.93
CA ALA A 182 28.87 -7.07 -13.93
C ALA A 182 28.48 -5.70 -13.37
N SER A 183 29.23 -4.68 -13.76
CA SER A 183 28.86 -3.29 -13.50
C SER A 183 27.65 -2.88 -14.34
N ALA A 184 26.86 -1.93 -13.86
CA ALA A 184 25.78 -1.35 -14.64
C ALA A 184 26.36 -0.68 -15.90
N GLY A 185 25.76 -0.95 -17.06
CA GLY A 185 25.94 -0.09 -18.23
C GLY A 185 25.41 1.31 -17.93
N PRO A 186 25.91 2.37 -18.58
CA PRO A 186 25.42 3.72 -18.34
C PRO A 186 23.95 3.83 -18.76
N SER A 187 23.04 3.91 -17.78
CA SER A 187 21.65 4.27 -18.09
C SER A 187 21.52 5.78 -18.19
N LEU A 188 20.76 6.27 -19.19
CA LEU A 188 20.52 7.71 -19.37
C LEU A 188 19.94 8.36 -18.11
N ARG A 189 19.10 7.61 -17.37
CA ARG A 189 18.55 8.05 -16.09
C ARG A 189 19.63 8.23 -15.03
N GLN A 190 20.54 7.26 -14.83
CA GLN A 190 21.62 7.41 -13.85
C GLN A 190 22.60 8.51 -14.22
N LEU A 191 22.93 8.66 -15.51
CA LEU A 191 23.74 9.77 -15.98
C LEU A 191 23.07 11.11 -15.68
N GLY A 192 21.74 11.20 -15.90
CA GLY A 192 20.95 12.38 -15.56
C GLY A 192 20.94 12.67 -14.05
N VAL A 193 20.69 11.68 -13.21
CA VAL A 193 20.72 11.84 -11.74
C VAL A 193 22.11 12.25 -11.26
N GLY A 194 23.16 11.60 -11.76
CA GLY A 194 24.54 11.96 -11.45
C GLY A 194 24.93 13.36 -11.94
N PHE A 195 24.37 13.81 -13.07
CA PHE A 195 24.54 15.17 -13.57
C PHE A 195 23.86 16.20 -12.66
N LEU A 196 22.61 15.95 -12.24
CA LEU A 196 21.89 16.81 -11.30
C LEU A 196 22.57 16.90 -9.93
N ALA A 197 23.10 15.77 -9.43
CA ALA A 197 23.79 15.72 -8.15
C ALA A 197 25.00 16.67 -8.07
N ARG A 198 25.67 16.90 -9.21
CA ARG A 198 26.83 17.80 -9.34
C ARG A 198 26.46 19.28 -9.49
N GLN A 199 25.18 19.60 -9.68
CA GLN A 199 24.74 20.98 -9.83
C GLN A 199 24.67 21.70 -8.47
N ALA A 200 24.98 22.99 -8.45
CA ALA A 200 24.82 23.86 -7.29
C ALA A 200 23.35 24.31 -7.15
N LEU A 201 22.47 23.37 -6.79
CA LEU A 201 21.04 23.60 -6.53
C LEU A 201 20.69 23.08 -5.13
N ASP A 202 19.58 23.52 -4.57
CA ASP A 202 19.09 22.97 -3.30
C ASP A 202 18.78 21.46 -3.41
N GLU A 203 18.94 20.72 -2.31
CA GLU A 203 18.71 19.27 -2.30
C GLU A 203 17.24 18.92 -2.57
N ARG A 204 16.28 19.74 -2.14
CA ARG A 204 14.87 19.57 -2.52
C ARG A 204 14.70 19.75 -4.03
N THR A 205 15.31 20.78 -4.60
CA THR A 205 15.28 21.05 -6.05
C THR A 205 15.79 19.87 -6.86
N LYS A 206 16.94 19.29 -6.49
CA LYS A 206 17.52 18.12 -7.17
C LYS A 206 16.57 16.93 -7.13
N ARG A 207 16.01 16.61 -5.96
CA ARG A 207 15.09 15.47 -5.76
C ARG A 207 13.80 15.65 -6.58
N TRP A 208 13.23 16.85 -6.59
CA TRP A 208 12.03 17.16 -7.37
C TRP A 208 12.28 17.22 -8.89
N LEU A 209 13.43 17.74 -9.34
CA LEU A 209 13.85 17.68 -10.76
C LEU A 209 13.98 16.24 -11.22
N ALA A 210 14.66 15.38 -10.44
CA ALA A 210 14.81 13.97 -10.75
C ALA A 210 13.45 13.25 -10.83
N ALA A 211 12.54 13.53 -9.89
CA ALA A 211 11.19 12.97 -9.89
C ALA A 211 10.36 13.40 -11.12
N LEU A 212 10.30 14.71 -11.41
CA LEU A 212 9.44 15.27 -12.47
C LEU A 212 9.97 15.01 -13.90
N THR A 213 11.29 14.97 -14.08
CA THR A 213 11.91 14.88 -15.43
C THR A 213 12.44 13.50 -15.78
N LEU A 214 12.98 12.76 -14.79
CA LEU A 214 13.58 11.44 -14.99
C LEU A 214 12.72 10.29 -14.45
N GLY A 215 11.61 10.61 -13.78
CA GLY A 215 10.71 9.60 -13.20
C GLY A 215 11.26 8.98 -11.93
N ASP A 216 12.24 9.64 -11.30
CA ASP A 216 12.90 9.14 -10.10
C ASP A 216 12.20 9.60 -8.82
N SER A 217 10.93 9.22 -8.67
CA SER A 217 10.09 9.61 -7.54
C SER A 217 10.59 9.08 -6.19
N GLU A 218 11.58 8.20 -6.21
CA GLU A 218 12.16 7.57 -5.03
C GLU A 218 13.18 8.46 -4.31
N GLN A 219 13.64 9.51 -4.99
CA GLN A 219 14.45 10.58 -4.40
C GLN A 219 13.62 11.49 -3.46
N LEU A 220 12.28 11.42 -3.53
CA LEU A 220 11.40 12.18 -2.64
C LEU A 220 11.42 11.59 -1.23
N THR A 221 11.46 12.44 -0.21
CA THR A 221 11.47 12.01 1.19
C THR A 221 10.06 11.62 1.62
N GLN A 222 9.97 10.96 2.79
CA GLN A 222 8.68 10.65 3.39
C GLN A 222 7.84 11.91 3.64
N ASP A 223 8.48 13.04 3.97
CA ASP A 223 7.82 14.34 4.14
C ASP A 223 7.26 14.91 2.83
N ASP A 224 7.99 14.75 1.71
CA ASP A 224 7.47 15.14 0.40
C ASP A 224 6.21 14.32 0.05
N TRP A 225 6.24 13.00 0.31
CA TRP A 225 5.09 12.13 0.08
C TRP A 225 3.91 12.41 1.01
N SER A 226 4.16 12.72 2.28
CA SER A 226 3.10 13.06 3.24
C SER A 226 2.42 14.36 2.85
N LEU A 227 3.20 15.39 2.46
CA LEU A 227 2.70 16.66 1.95
C LEU A 227 1.83 16.47 0.70
N LEU A 228 2.36 15.78 -0.32
CA LEU A 228 1.64 15.52 -1.57
C LEU A 228 0.34 14.73 -1.37
N ASN A 229 0.35 13.74 -0.48
CA ASN A 229 -0.83 12.95 -0.15
C ASN A 229 -1.88 13.78 0.61
N ALA A 230 -1.45 14.61 1.57
CA ALA A 230 -2.34 15.47 2.34
C ALA A 230 -3.01 16.54 1.47
N THR A 231 -2.34 17.02 0.42
CA THR A 231 -2.90 18.00 -0.53
C THR A 231 -3.58 17.40 -1.75
N GLY A 232 -3.51 16.07 -1.93
CA GLY A 232 -4.08 15.38 -3.10
C GLY A 232 -3.36 15.69 -4.42
N THR A 233 -2.07 16.01 -4.38
CA THR A 233 -1.26 16.44 -5.54
C THR A 233 -0.22 15.39 -5.96
N THR A 234 -0.24 14.19 -5.36
CA THR A 234 0.65 13.06 -5.68
C THR A 234 0.74 12.73 -7.18
N HIS A 235 -0.37 12.87 -7.90
CA HIS A 235 -0.47 12.60 -9.33
C HIS A 235 0.25 13.63 -10.23
N LEU A 236 0.67 14.77 -9.67
CA LEU A 236 1.42 15.81 -10.39
C LEU A 236 2.92 15.54 -10.40
N VAL A 237 3.45 14.84 -9.39
CA VAL A 237 4.90 14.63 -9.23
C VAL A 237 5.36 13.31 -9.81
N VAL A 238 4.51 12.28 -9.74
CA VAL A 238 4.74 11.04 -10.50
C VAL A 238 4.51 11.36 -11.98
N ILE A 239 5.46 11.04 -12.87
CA ILE A 239 5.38 11.32 -14.31
C ILE A 239 3.99 10.98 -14.83
N SER A 240 3.24 12.04 -15.10
CA SER A 240 1.82 11.97 -15.43
C SER A 240 1.61 12.03 -16.94
N GLY A 241 0.39 11.73 -17.38
CA GLY A 241 -0.03 11.90 -18.78
C GLY A 241 0.24 13.29 -19.34
N LEU A 242 0.23 14.30 -18.47
CA LEU A 242 0.52 15.68 -18.83
C LEU A 242 1.98 15.87 -19.24
N HIS A 243 2.94 15.29 -18.51
CA HIS A 243 4.37 15.41 -18.82
C HIS A 243 4.69 14.76 -20.17
N VAL A 244 4.25 13.51 -20.34
CA VAL A 244 4.45 12.75 -21.59
C VAL A 244 3.78 13.48 -22.76
N GLY A 245 2.56 13.99 -22.55
CA GLY A 245 1.82 14.76 -23.55
C GLY A 245 2.50 16.08 -23.91
N LEU A 246 3.05 16.82 -22.94
CA LEU A 246 3.77 18.09 -23.16
C LEU A 246 5.04 17.86 -23.97
N VAL A 247 5.89 16.90 -23.57
CA VAL A 247 7.11 16.54 -24.31
C VAL A 247 6.76 16.16 -25.75
N THR A 248 5.77 15.29 -25.92
CA THR A 248 5.33 14.83 -27.24
C THR A 248 4.81 15.98 -28.10
N SER A 249 4.00 16.87 -27.53
CA SER A 249 3.42 18.02 -28.24
C SER A 249 4.49 19.04 -28.64
N PHE A 250 5.46 19.28 -27.76
CA PHE A 250 6.60 20.16 -28.02
C PHE A 250 7.47 19.63 -29.15
N VAL A 251 7.83 18.34 -29.11
CA VAL A 251 8.60 17.70 -30.20
C VAL A 251 7.81 17.71 -31.50
N LEU A 252 6.50 17.45 -31.47
CA LEU A 252 5.64 17.54 -32.65
C LEU A 252 5.62 18.95 -33.24
N MET A 253 5.58 19.99 -32.39
CA MET A 253 5.62 21.39 -32.81
C MET A 253 6.93 21.70 -33.54
N LEU A 254 8.08 21.33 -32.96
CA LEU A 254 9.39 21.51 -33.58
C LEU A 254 9.53 20.73 -34.88
N ALA A 255 9.07 19.47 -34.91
CA ALA A 255 9.11 18.65 -36.12
C ALA A 255 8.22 19.23 -37.23
N LYS A 256 7.04 19.78 -36.90
CA LYS A 256 6.18 20.48 -37.87
C LYS A 256 6.80 21.78 -38.36
N LEU A 257 7.50 22.52 -37.51
CA LEU A 257 8.27 23.71 -37.92
C LEU A 257 9.38 23.32 -38.89
N GLY A 258 10.15 22.27 -38.58
CA GLY A 258 11.16 21.71 -39.48
C GLY A 258 10.57 21.24 -40.81
N ALA A 259 9.40 20.60 -40.80
CA ALA A 259 8.69 20.20 -42.01
C ALA A 259 8.26 21.42 -42.85
N ARG A 260 7.85 22.51 -42.20
CA ARG A 260 7.48 23.78 -42.85
C ARG A 260 8.69 24.46 -43.50
N LEU A 261 9.86 24.39 -42.88
CA LEU A 261 11.10 24.95 -43.42
C LEU A 261 11.67 24.12 -44.58
N THR A 262 11.65 22.78 -44.44
CA THR A 262 12.24 21.86 -45.45
C THR A 262 11.30 21.57 -46.62
N THR A 263 9.99 21.57 -46.41
CA THR A 263 8.98 21.21 -47.42
C THR A 263 7.75 22.15 -47.37
N PRO A 264 7.93 23.45 -47.63
CA PRO A 264 6.89 24.47 -47.38
C PRO A 264 5.58 24.25 -48.16
N THR A 265 5.62 23.60 -49.32
CA THR A 265 4.44 23.35 -50.16
C THR A 265 3.54 22.23 -49.64
N ASN A 266 4.11 21.19 -49.00
CA ASN A 266 3.37 19.97 -48.62
C ASN A 266 3.54 19.56 -47.15
N TRP A 267 4.05 20.45 -46.28
CA TRP A 267 4.39 20.13 -44.88
C TRP A 267 3.23 19.52 -44.08
N ARG A 268 1.98 19.91 -44.38
CA ARG A 268 0.77 19.39 -43.71
C ARG A 268 0.50 17.91 -44.00
N MET A 269 0.96 17.39 -45.13
CA MET A 269 0.74 16.00 -45.56
C MET A 269 1.87 15.06 -45.13
N ARG A 270 2.97 15.59 -44.57
CA ARG A 270 4.12 14.78 -44.17
C ARG A 270 3.80 13.95 -42.93
N ALA A 271 4.09 12.65 -43.00
CA ALA A 271 3.88 11.71 -41.90
C ALA A 271 5.02 11.72 -40.87
N TRP A 272 6.24 12.06 -41.29
CA TRP A 272 7.44 11.96 -40.44
C TRP A 272 7.37 12.76 -39.12
N PRO A 273 6.75 13.96 -39.04
CA PRO A 273 6.66 14.68 -37.76
C PRO A 273 5.86 13.92 -36.70
N TRP A 274 4.86 13.15 -37.12
CA TRP A 274 4.07 12.30 -36.23
C TRP A 274 4.88 11.10 -35.73
N TRP A 275 5.70 10.49 -36.59
CA TRP A 275 6.60 9.42 -36.19
C TRP A 275 7.68 9.90 -35.23
N VAL A 276 8.27 11.07 -35.46
CA VAL A 276 9.25 11.68 -34.54
C VAL A 276 8.61 11.96 -33.17
N ALA A 277 7.39 12.49 -33.14
CA ALA A 277 6.65 12.67 -31.89
C ALA A 277 6.34 11.34 -31.18
N ALA A 278 5.96 10.30 -31.93
CA ALA A 278 5.71 8.97 -31.36
C ALA A 278 6.98 8.34 -30.77
N VAL A 279 8.12 8.45 -31.48
CA VAL A 279 9.43 8.00 -30.97
C VAL A 279 9.79 8.77 -29.71
N ALA A 280 9.64 10.10 -29.69
CA ALA A 280 9.91 10.90 -28.49
C ALA A 280 9.02 10.51 -27.31
N CYS A 281 7.74 10.21 -27.56
CA CYS A 281 6.80 9.72 -26.54
C CYS A 281 7.27 8.41 -25.91
N ILE A 282 7.65 7.43 -26.76
CA ILE A 282 8.16 6.13 -26.30
C ILE A 282 9.50 6.31 -25.56
N SER A 283 10.44 7.06 -26.14
CA SER A 283 11.75 7.31 -25.54
C SER A 283 11.64 7.97 -24.17
N TYR A 284 10.75 8.97 -24.01
CA TYR A 284 10.53 9.62 -22.72
C TYR A 284 9.91 8.68 -21.69
N ALA A 285 8.93 7.86 -22.08
CA ALA A 285 8.36 6.85 -21.19
C ALA A 285 9.39 5.79 -20.77
N THR A 286 10.29 5.39 -21.68
CA THR A 286 11.40 4.48 -21.35
C THR A 286 12.43 5.11 -20.43
N LEU A 287 12.76 6.39 -20.62
CA LEU A 287 13.65 7.15 -19.74
C LEU A 287 13.08 7.23 -18.31
N ALA A 288 11.76 7.41 -18.21
CA ALA A 288 11.00 7.36 -16.96
C ALA A 288 10.91 5.95 -16.32
N GLY A 289 11.58 4.94 -16.89
CA GLY A 289 11.61 3.57 -16.38
C GLY A 289 10.36 2.73 -16.69
N MET A 290 9.53 3.15 -17.66
CA MET A 290 8.26 2.49 -18.01
C MET A 290 7.35 2.23 -16.80
N ALA A 291 7.41 3.11 -15.79
CA ALA A 291 6.56 3.02 -14.62
C ALA A 291 5.07 2.93 -15.04
N PRO A 292 4.21 2.23 -14.29
CA PRO A 292 2.84 1.97 -14.74
C PRO A 292 2.04 3.23 -15.14
N PRO A 293 2.16 4.39 -14.45
CA PRO A 293 1.55 5.65 -14.89
C PRO A 293 2.10 6.16 -16.24
N ALA A 294 3.41 6.09 -16.43
CA ALA A 294 4.09 6.53 -17.67
C ALA A 294 3.71 5.64 -18.86
N MET A 295 3.59 4.33 -18.66
CA MET A 295 3.11 3.38 -19.68
C MET A 295 1.68 3.75 -20.15
N ARG A 296 0.75 3.99 -19.22
CA ARG A 296 -0.63 4.39 -19.57
C ARG A 296 -0.67 5.72 -20.31
N ALA A 297 0.10 6.69 -19.83
CA ALA A 297 0.28 7.98 -20.47
C ALA A 297 0.78 7.83 -21.91
N MET A 298 1.84 7.06 -22.12
CA MET A 298 2.40 6.77 -23.44
C MET A 298 1.35 6.16 -24.37
N VAL A 299 0.64 5.11 -23.94
CA VAL A 299 -0.42 4.47 -24.75
C VAL A 299 -1.51 5.48 -25.13
N MET A 300 -2.01 6.26 -24.18
CA MET A 300 -3.04 7.27 -24.45
C MET A 300 -2.55 8.39 -25.37
N THR A 301 -1.30 8.84 -25.20
CA THR A 301 -0.67 9.87 -26.06
C THR A 301 -0.45 9.35 -27.48
N LEU A 302 0.00 8.10 -27.66
CA LEU A 302 0.17 7.49 -28.98
C LEU A 302 -1.18 7.34 -29.70
N ILE A 303 -2.24 6.91 -28.99
CA ILE A 303 -3.59 6.90 -29.55
C ILE A 303 -4.02 8.32 -29.91
N GLY A 304 -3.73 9.31 -29.06
CA GLY A 304 -3.99 10.73 -29.35
C GLY A 304 -3.28 11.21 -30.62
N LEU A 305 -1.99 10.89 -30.80
CA LEU A 305 -1.24 11.21 -32.02
C LEU A 305 -1.83 10.54 -33.24
N TRP A 306 -2.23 9.27 -33.13
CA TRP A 306 -2.88 8.54 -34.21
C TRP A 306 -4.18 9.20 -34.65
N VAL A 307 -5.03 9.60 -33.70
CA VAL A 307 -6.28 10.33 -33.96
C VAL A 307 -6.00 11.72 -34.58
N LEU A 308 -5.07 12.48 -34.00
CA LEU A 308 -4.74 13.83 -34.45
C LEU A 308 -4.06 13.86 -35.83
N SER A 309 -3.46 12.75 -36.26
CA SER A 309 -2.87 12.63 -37.60
C SER A 309 -3.90 12.72 -38.73
N GLY A 310 -5.20 12.68 -38.43
CA GLY A 310 -6.29 12.80 -39.39
C GLY A 310 -6.51 11.56 -40.25
N ARG A 311 -5.71 10.50 -40.06
CA ARG A 311 -5.85 9.24 -40.80
C ARG A 311 -7.05 8.41 -40.36
N HIS A 312 -7.45 8.52 -39.10
CA HIS A 312 -8.60 7.83 -38.52
C HIS A 312 -9.23 8.76 -37.46
N ALA A 313 -10.56 8.74 -37.36
CA ALA A 313 -11.31 9.54 -36.38
C ALA A 313 -12.18 8.63 -35.48
N PRO A 314 -11.59 7.72 -34.69
CA PRO A 314 -12.34 6.94 -33.72
C PRO A 314 -12.98 7.88 -32.69
N SER A 315 -14.14 7.50 -32.17
CA SER A 315 -14.75 8.25 -31.07
C SER A 315 -13.83 8.21 -29.84
N PRO A 316 -13.87 9.23 -28.95
CA PRO A 316 -13.07 9.22 -27.72
C PRO A 316 -13.25 7.94 -26.89
N TRP A 317 -14.46 7.39 -26.88
CA TRP A 317 -14.78 6.11 -26.23
C TRP A 317 -14.07 4.91 -26.86
N GLN A 318 -13.91 4.87 -28.19
CA GLN A 318 -13.14 3.81 -28.85
C GLN A 318 -11.65 3.90 -28.50
N GLY A 319 -11.09 5.12 -28.45
CA GLY A 319 -9.71 5.32 -27.98
C GLY A 319 -9.52 4.90 -26.53
N TRP A 320 -10.50 5.20 -25.67
CA TRP A 320 -10.50 4.79 -24.26
C TRP A 320 -10.51 3.27 -24.09
N TRP A 321 -11.39 2.56 -24.79
CA TRP A 321 -11.42 1.09 -24.76
C TRP A 321 -10.13 0.47 -25.32
N LEU A 322 -9.61 1.02 -26.43
CA LEU A 322 -8.35 0.54 -27.01
C LEU A 322 -7.18 0.70 -26.03
N ALA A 323 -7.13 1.82 -25.31
CA ALA A 323 -6.11 2.05 -24.29
C ALA A 323 -6.19 1.02 -23.15
N ILE A 324 -7.38 0.65 -22.67
CA ILE A 324 -7.55 -0.43 -21.68
C ILE A 324 -6.99 -1.74 -22.21
N ALA A 325 -7.39 -2.12 -23.43
CA ALA A 325 -6.97 -3.37 -24.04
C ALA A 325 -5.44 -3.46 -24.17
N LEU A 326 -4.80 -2.40 -24.68
CA LEU A 326 -3.34 -2.35 -24.85
C LEU A 326 -2.60 -2.36 -23.51
N VAL A 327 -3.09 -1.62 -22.51
CA VAL A 327 -2.47 -1.60 -21.17
C VAL A 327 -2.52 -2.99 -20.53
N LEU A 328 -3.66 -3.70 -20.60
CA LEU A 328 -3.80 -5.04 -20.02
C LEU A 328 -3.00 -6.10 -20.77
N LEU A 329 -2.78 -5.94 -22.08
CA LEU A 329 -1.91 -6.85 -22.84
C LEU A 329 -0.45 -6.73 -22.41
N VAL A 330 0.01 -5.51 -22.09
CA VAL A 330 1.40 -5.26 -21.69
C VAL A 330 1.61 -5.56 -20.20
N ASP A 331 0.63 -5.23 -19.36
CA ASP A 331 0.68 -5.43 -17.91
C ASP A 331 -0.66 -5.99 -17.41
N PRO A 332 -0.82 -7.33 -17.39
CA PRO A 332 -2.04 -7.99 -16.94
C PRO A 332 -2.42 -7.66 -15.48
N LEU A 333 -1.42 -7.43 -14.62
CA LEU A 333 -1.63 -7.09 -13.21
C LEU A 333 -2.16 -5.67 -12.99
N ALA A 334 -2.11 -4.80 -14.02
CA ALA A 334 -2.64 -3.44 -13.95
C ALA A 334 -4.12 -3.41 -13.54
N LEU A 335 -4.87 -4.50 -13.78
CA LEU A 335 -6.27 -4.65 -13.37
C LEU A 335 -6.49 -4.50 -11.86
N TRP A 336 -5.54 -4.90 -11.01
CA TRP A 336 -5.64 -4.83 -9.54
C TRP A 336 -4.93 -3.60 -8.95
N ARG A 337 -4.37 -2.72 -9.79
CA ARG A 337 -3.73 -1.48 -9.34
C ARG A 337 -4.77 -0.36 -9.28
N PRO A 338 -5.01 0.27 -8.11
CA PRO A 338 -5.97 1.37 -7.99
C PRO A 338 -5.68 2.52 -8.98
N GLY A 339 -4.40 2.81 -9.21
CA GLY A 339 -3.97 3.88 -10.14
C GLY A 339 -4.45 3.71 -11.58
N MET A 340 -4.66 2.48 -12.06
CA MET A 340 -5.22 2.20 -13.38
C MET A 340 -6.66 2.72 -13.45
N TRP A 341 -7.50 2.29 -12.52
CA TRP A 341 -8.91 2.69 -12.45
C TRP A 341 -9.08 4.18 -12.18
N LEU A 342 -8.30 4.76 -11.26
CA LEU A 342 -8.34 6.20 -10.99
C LEU A 342 -8.04 7.02 -12.27
N SER A 343 -7.11 6.56 -13.10
CA SER A 343 -6.78 7.22 -14.37
C SER A 343 -7.89 7.06 -15.42
N PHE A 344 -8.34 5.82 -15.66
CA PHE A 344 -9.33 5.54 -16.70
C PHE A 344 -10.72 6.11 -16.35
N VAL A 345 -11.13 6.07 -15.09
CA VAL A 345 -12.37 6.69 -14.60
C VAL A 345 -12.30 8.21 -14.73
N ALA A 346 -11.18 8.84 -14.36
CA ALA A 346 -11.01 10.29 -14.56
C ALA A 346 -11.14 10.69 -16.03
N VAL A 347 -10.47 9.97 -16.94
CA VAL A 347 -10.54 10.24 -18.39
C VAL A 347 -11.94 9.97 -18.94
N ALA A 348 -12.60 8.86 -18.55
CA ALA A 348 -13.96 8.56 -18.95
C ALA A 348 -14.93 9.66 -18.53
N TRP A 349 -14.76 10.18 -17.30
CA TRP A 349 -15.59 11.24 -16.78
C TRP A 349 -15.33 12.59 -17.47
N LEU A 350 -14.07 12.91 -17.77
CA LEU A 350 -13.74 14.08 -18.59
C LEU A 350 -14.36 13.99 -19.99
N ILE A 351 -14.32 12.82 -20.63
CA ILE A 351 -15.01 12.58 -21.91
C ILE A 351 -16.51 12.85 -21.73
N ALA A 352 -17.15 12.29 -20.71
CA ALA A 352 -18.59 12.46 -20.46
C ALA A 352 -18.99 13.92 -20.16
N ILE A 353 -18.22 14.63 -19.32
CA ILE A 353 -18.46 16.04 -18.99
C ILE A 353 -18.38 16.91 -20.24
N TRP A 354 -17.43 16.66 -21.12
CA TRP A 354 -17.21 17.49 -22.31
C TRP A 354 -17.96 17.00 -23.56
N GLN A 355 -18.58 15.82 -23.51
CA GLN A 355 -19.35 15.28 -24.61
C GLN A 355 -20.52 16.19 -24.98
N GLY A 356 -20.60 16.58 -26.25
CA GLY A 356 -21.68 17.44 -26.77
C GLY A 356 -21.60 18.91 -26.34
N ARG A 357 -20.54 19.35 -25.64
CA ARG A 357 -20.35 20.76 -25.25
C ARG A 357 -19.46 21.50 -26.24
N ARG A 358 -19.66 22.81 -26.33
CA ARG A 358 -18.78 23.68 -27.16
C ARG A 358 -17.37 23.67 -26.59
N ARG A 359 -16.39 23.64 -27.49
CA ARG A 359 -14.98 23.74 -27.11
C ARG A 359 -14.72 25.11 -26.46
N PRO A 360 -14.03 25.18 -25.32
CA PRO A 360 -13.65 26.46 -24.73
C PRO A 360 -12.73 27.22 -25.68
N GLN A 361 -12.95 28.53 -25.82
CA GLN A 361 -12.15 29.42 -26.66
C GLN A 361 -11.65 30.60 -25.84
N GLY A 362 -10.42 31.05 -26.13
CA GLY A 362 -9.75 32.14 -25.41
C GLY A 362 -9.41 31.80 -23.95
N ILE A 363 -8.76 32.76 -23.28
CA ILE A 363 -8.30 32.60 -21.89
C ILE A 363 -9.50 32.41 -20.94
N LYS A 364 -10.57 33.20 -21.10
CA LYS A 364 -11.78 33.08 -20.28
C LYS A 364 -12.44 31.70 -20.42
N GLY A 365 -12.56 31.19 -21.65
CA GLY A 365 -13.10 29.85 -21.89
C GLY A 365 -12.23 28.76 -21.31
N TRP A 366 -10.90 28.90 -21.39
CA TRP A 366 -9.96 27.97 -20.78
C TRP A 366 -10.03 27.96 -19.24
N CYS A 367 -10.05 29.14 -18.60
CA CYS A 367 -10.20 29.23 -17.14
C CYS A 367 -11.52 28.60 -16.68
N TRP A 368 -12.61 28.87 -17.40
CA TRP A 368 -13.90 28.25 -17.11
C TRP A 368 -13.87 26.73 -17.30
N ALA A 369 -13.19 26.24 -18.35
CA ALA A 369 -13.03 24.83 -18.58
C ALA A 369 -12.23 24.13 -17.46
N LEU A 370 -11.20 24.80 -16.95
CA LEU A 370 -10.39 24.32 -15.83
C LEU A 370 -11.23 24.24 -14.55
N VAL A 371 -11.90 25.34 -14.16
CA VAL A 371 -12.79 25.38 -12.98
C VAL A 371 -13.87 24.31 -13.09
N ARG A 372 -14.55 24.22 -14.23
CA ARG A 372 -15.61 23.24 -14.46
C ARG A 372 -15.09 21.81 -14.36
N SER A 373 -13.98 21.50 -15.03
CA SER A 373 -13.41 20.15 -15.00
C SER A 373 -13.01 19.77 -13.58
N GLN A 374 -12.40 20.71 -12.83
CA GLN A 374 -12.00 20.48 -11.46
C GLN A 374 -13.19 20.23 -10.53
N LEU A 375 -14.23 21.08 -10.57
CA LEU A 375 -15.40 20.95 -9.71
C LEU A 375 -16.23 19.68 -9.99
N LEU A 376 -16.29 19.24 -11.25
CA LEU A 376 -17.06 18.04 -11.62
C LEU A 376 -16.27 16.74 -11.44
N LEU A 377 -14.95 16.78 -11.60
CA LEU A 377 -14.06 15.63 -11.42
C LEU A 377 -13.73 15.38 -9.94
N ALA A 378 -13.55 16.45 -9.15
CA ALA A 378 -13.21 16.37 -7.73
C ALA A 378 -14.09 15.41 -6.92
N PRO A 379 -15.44 15.50 -6.93
CA PRO A 379 -16.28 14.62 -6.13
C PRO A 379 -16.19 13.14 -6.57
N LEU A 380 -16.07 12.88 -7.88
CA LEU A 380 -15.86 11.51 -8.37
C LEU A 380 -14.53 10.95 -7.88
N MET A 381 -13.45 11.75 -7.97
CA MET A 381 -12.15 11.29 -7.54
C MET A 381 -12.04 11.19 -6.02
N ALA A 382 -12.69 12.08 -5.28
CA ALA A 382 -12.83 11.97 -3.84
C ALA A 382 -13.53 10.68 -3.43
N ALA A 383 -14.65 10.32 -4.09
CA ALA A 383 -15.32 9.04 -3.87
C ALA A 383 -14.40 7.85 -4.15
N ALA A 384 -13.70 7.86 -5.29
CA ALA A 384 -12.83 6.77 -5.69
C ALA A 384 -11.61 6.61 -4.77
N VAL A 385 -10.97 7.71 -4.36
CA VAL A 385 -9.84 7.72 -3.42
C VAL A 385 -10.30 7.30 -2.02
N LEU A 386 -11.48 7.74 -1.58
CA LEU A 386 -12.05 7.37 -0.30
C LEU A 386 -12.34 5.86 -0.22
N VAL A 387 -12.90 5.26 -1.28
CA VAL A 387 -13.11 3.81 -1.34
C VAL A 387 -11.78 3.04 -1.40
N ALA A 388 -10.79 3.56 -2.16
CA ALA A 388 -9.53 2.86 -2.36
C ALA A 388 -8.57 2.95 -1.16
N PHE A 389 -8.59 4.06 -0.42
CA PHE A 389 -7.58 4.38 0.58
C PHE A 389 -8.13 4.82 1.95
N GLY A 390 -9.46 4.96 2.10
CA GLY A 390 -10.09 5.35 3.37
C GLY A 390 -9.86 6.80 3.79
N ARG A 391 -9.31 7.63 2.90
CA ARG A 391 -8.90 9.02 3.19
C ARG A 391 -9.28 9.97 2.08
N ILE A 392 -9.45 11.25 2.42
CA ILE A 392 -9.76 12.31 1.49
C ILE A 392 -8.97 13.58 1.85
N ALA A 393 -8.42 14.25 0.85
CA ALA A 393 -7.80 15.56 1.01
C ALA A 393 -8.87 16.64 0.75
N PRO A 394 -9.46 17.29 1.77
CA PRO A 394 -10.63 18.15 1.58
C PRO A 394 -10.34 19.38 0.72
N ALA A 395 -9.12 19.93 0.84
CA ALA A 395 -8.66 21.08 0.08
C ALA A 395 -8.19 20.75 -1.35
N ALA A 396 -8.09 19.47 -1.72
CA ALA A 396 -7.58 19.06 -3.03
C ALA A 396 -8.27 19.73 -4.24
N PRO A 397 -9.59 20.01 -4.25
CA PRO A 397 -10.22 20.68 -5.38
C PRO A 397 -9.68 22.10 -5.62
N LEU A 398 -9.49 22.85 -4.53
CA LEU A 398 -8.98 24.22 -4.56
C LEU A 398 -7.47 24.23 -4.86
N ILE A 399 -6.72 23.35 -4.21
CA ILE A 399 -5.28 23.22 -4.43
C ILE A 399 -4.99 22.86 -5.89
N ASN A 400 -5.68 21.87 -6.45
CA ASN A 400 -5.45 21.45 -7.84
C ASN A 400 -5.87 22.50 -8.88
N LEU A 401 -6.75 23.45 -8.54
CA LEU A 401 -7.07 24.59 -9.42
C LEU A 401 -5.84 25.46 -9.68
N VAL A 402 -4.93 25.56 -8.72
CA VAL A 402 -3.68 26.32 -8.81
C VAL A 402 -2.50 25.41 -9.16
N ALA A 403 -2.41 24.24 -8.53
CA ALA A 403 -1.30 23.31 -8.66
C ALA A 403 -1.17 22.73 -10.07
N VAL A 404 -2.28 22.31 -10.69
CA VAL A 404 -2.25 21.75 -12.05
C VAL A 404 -1.65 22.74 -13.05
N PRO A 405 -2.16 23.98 -13.20
CA PRO A 405 -1.58 24.94 -14.13
C PRO A 405 -0.18 25.40 -13.74
N TRP A 406 0.12 25.52 -12.44
CA TRP A 406 1.46 25.89 -11.96
C TRP A 406 2.51 24.86 -12.35
N VAL A 407 2.26 23.59 -12.04
CA VAL A 407 3.17 22.48 -12.39
C VAL A 407 3.28 22.35 -13.91
N SER A 408 2.15 22.37 -14.63
CA SER A 408 2.14 22.11 -16.07
C SER A 408 2.75 23.21 -16.93
N SER A 409 2.61 24.47 -16.49
CA SER A 409 2.93 25.64 -17.32
C SER A 409 4.22 26.33 -16.91
N ILE A 410 4.67 26.13 -15.67
CA ILE A 410 5.88 26.75 -15.12
C ILE A 410 6.89 25.67 -14.80
N MET A 411 6.61 24.81 -13.82
CA MET A 411 7.63 23.87 -13.29
C MET A 411 8.12 22.86 -14.34
N VAL A 412 7.22 22.17 -15.03
CA VAL A 412 7.62 21.13 -16.01
C VAL A 412 8.35 21.75 -17.21
N PRO A 413 7.86 22.85 -17.83
CA PRO A 413 8.59 23.50 -18.90
C PRO A 413 9.97 24.01 -18.49
N THR A 414 10.12 24.67 -17.33
CA THR A 414 11.44 25.17 -16.89
C THR A 414 12.40 24.03 -16.57
N ALA A 415 11.92 22.94 -15.98
CA ALA A 415 12.72 21.75 -15.73
C ALA A 415 13.23 21.10 -17.02
N LEU A 416 12.35 20.91 -18.02
CA LEU A 416 12.70 20.30 -19.31
C LEU A 416 13.56 21.22 -20.19
N LEU A 417 13.29 22.54 -20.19
CA LEU A 417 14.11 23.51 -20.90
C LEU A 417 15.50 23.64 -20.25
N GLY A 418 15.60 23.53 -18.92
CA GLY A 418 16.88 23.48 -18.23
C GLY A 418 17.73 22.29 -18.68
N TRP A 419 17.12 21.12 -18.90
CA TRP A 419 17.80 19.99 -19.53
C TRP A 419 18.26 20.29 -20.96
N LEU A 420 17.36 20.84 -21.79
CA LEU A 420 17.65 21.15 -23.20
C LEU A 420 18.79 22.18 -23.35
N LEU A 421 18.86 23.15 -22.43
CA LEU A 421 19.83 24.25 -22.45
C LEU A 421 21.02 24.02 -21.50
N SER A 422 21.11 22.86 -20.85
CA SER A 422 22.23 22.47 -20.00
C SER A 422 23.62 22.51 -20.68
N PRO A 423 23.77 22.31 -22.02
CA PRO A 423 25.05 22.53 -22.69
C PRO A 423 25.56 23.98 -22.65
N VAL A 424 24.68 24.94 -22.33
CA VAL A 424 25.01 26.35 -22.10
C VAL A 424 24.79 26.64 -20.61
N PRO A 425 25.81 26.48 -19.74
CA PRO A 425 25.63 26.38 -18.29
C PRO A 425 24.83 27.52 -17.66
N PHE A 426 25.06 28.77 -18.09
CA PHE A 426 24.34 29.93 -17.59
C PHE A 426 22.83 29.87 -17.87
N LEU A 427 22.42 29.46 -19.07
CA LEU A 427 21.00 29.36 -19.43
C LEU A 427 20.31 28.17 -18.75
N GLY A 428 20.97 27.01 -18.72
CA GLY A 428 20.46 25.84 -18.00
C GLY A 428 20.27 26.13 -16.51
N HIS A 429 21.27 26.75 -15.87
CA HIS A 429 21.21 27.14 -14.47
C HIS A 429 20.13 28.19 -14.20
N ALA A 430 20.00 29.23 -15.04
CA ALA A 430 18.94 30.23 -14.88
C ALA A 430 17.52 29.63 -14.94
N LEU A 431 17.30 28.62 -15.80
CA LEU A 431 16.02 27.92 -15.89
C LEU A 431 15.75 27.02 -14.68
N TRP A 432 16.77 26.33 -14.17
CA TRP A 432 16.65 25.53 -12.95
C TRP A 432 16.52 26.39 -11.69
N TRP A 433 17.12 27.57 -11.66
CA TRP A 433 16.85 28.56 -10.62
C TRP A 433 15.39 29.03 -10.66
N LEU A 434 14.83 29.29 -11.85
CA LEU A 434 13.42 29.63 -11.99
C LEU A 434 12.51 28.47 -11.56
N PHE A 435 12.89 27.22 -11.87
CA PHE A 435 12.21 26.03 -11.36
C PHE A 435 12.26 25.97 -9.83
N GLU A 436 13.41 26.22 -9.22
CA GLU A 436 13.58 26.23 -7.76
C GLU A 436 12.72 27.30 -7.10
N ALA A 437 12.70 28.52 -7.63
CA ALA A 437 11.81 29.57 -7.15
C ALA A 437 10.33 29.15 -7.24
N ALA A 438 9.93 28.53 -8.35
CA ALA A 438 8.57 28.03 -8.53
C ALA A 438 8.23 26.87 -7.58
N LEU A 439 9.19 25.99 -7.30
CA LEU A 439 9.07 24.89 -6.36
C LEU A 439 8.94 25.39 -4.92
N ASN A 440 9.70 26.40 -4.53
CA ASN A 440 9.63 26.99 -3.18
C ASN A 440 8.26 27.61 -2.91
N ILE A 441 7.72 28.36 -3.88
CA ILE A 441 6.35 28.89 -3.81
C ILE A 441 5.34 27.74 -3.71
N PHE A 442 5.49 26.72 -4.56
CA PHE A 442 4.61 25.55 -4.56
C PHE A 442 4.60 24.84 -3.22
N HIS A 443 5.77 24.52 -2.67
CA HIS A 443 5.94 23.85 -1.39
C HIS A 443 5.33 24.67 -0.24
N LEU A 444 5.57 26.00 -0.22
CA LEU A 444 4.99 26.90 0.79
C LEU A 444 3.46 26.86 0.76
N LEU A 445 2.85 26.95 -0.43
CA LEU A 445 1.40 26.90 -0.59
C LEU A 445 0.82 25.56 -0.12
N LEU A 446 1.48 24.44 -0.44
CA LEU A 446 1.06 23.13 0.04
C LEU A 446 1.16 23.04 1.57
N SER A 447 2.28 23.49 2.16
CA SER A 447 2.47 23.40 3.63
C SER A 447 1.47 24.24 4.40
N LEU A 448 1.16 25.45 3.93
CA LEU A 448 0.13 26.31 4.55
C LEU A 448 -1.26 25.69 4.45
N SER A 449 -1.54 25.01 3.34
CA SER A 449 -2.83 24.35 3.12
C SER A 449 -3.05 23.19 4.08
N VAL A 450 -2.03 22.35 4.32
CA VAL A 450 -2.12 21.19 5.22
C VAL A 450 -2.32 21.60 6.68
N GLN A 451 -1.76 22.74 7.10
CA GLN A 451 -1.96 23.26 8.46
C GLN A 451 -3.43 23.59 8.77
N HIS A 452 -4.18 24.07 7.77
CA HIS A 452 -5.57 24.49 7.94
C HIS A 452 -6.57 23.39 7.57
N TRP A 453 -6.24 22.58 6.56
CA TRP A 453 -7.07 21.49 6.06
C TRP A 453 -6.22 20.22 5.90
N PRO A 454 -5.90 19.55 7.02
CA PRO A 454 -5.15 18.32 6.98
C PRO A 454 -5.92 17.22 6.24
N LEU A 455 -5.21 16.15 5.92
CA LEU A 455 -5.81 14.92 5.39
C LEU A 455 -6.92 14.45 6.35
N TRP A 456 -8.11 14.20 5.81
CA TRP A 456 -9.23 13.72 6.60
C TRP A 456 -9.47 12.24 6.37
N GLU A 457 -9.55 11.48 7.46
CA GLU A 457 -9.91 10.07 7.47
C GLU A 457 -11.26 9.91 8.17
N PRO A 458 -12.37 9.80 7.42
CA PRO A 458 -13.68 9.62 8.02
C PRO A 458 -13.78 8.27 8.72
N ASP A 459 -14.63 8.21 9.74
CA ASP A 459 -14.95 6.95 10.42
C ASP A 459 -15.37 5.88 9.42
N ARG A 460 -14.93 4.63 9.66
CA ARG A 460 -15.22 3.48 8.78
C ARG A 460 -16.69 3.33 8.37
N PRO A 461 -17.71 3.47 9.25
CA PRO A 461 -19.11 3.42 8.83
C PRO A 461 -19.51 4.54 7.87
N LEU A 462 -18.80 5.69 7.89
CA LEU A 462 -19.05 6.84 7.03
C LEU A 462 -18.40 6.72 5.64
N THR A 463 -17.33 5.91 5.50
CA THR A 463 -16.56 5.79 4.24
C THR A 463 -17.42 5.49 3.02
N TYR A 464 -18.21 4.41 3.04
CA TYR A 464 -19.04 4.01 1.89
C TYR A 464 -20.24 4.93 1.65
N PRO A 465 -21.03 5.35 2.68
CA PRO A 465 -22.10 6.32 2.49
C PRO A 465 -21.61 7.65 1.90
N LEU A 466 -20.49 8.18 2.40
CA LEU A 466 -19.91 9.42 1.92
C LEU A 466 -19.40 9.27 0.48
N ALA A 467 -18.70 8.18 0.17
CA ALA A 467 -18.25 7.91 -1.20
C ALA A 467 -19.43 7.80 -2.18
N PHE A 468 -20.51 7.13 -1.78
CA PHE A 468 -21.72 7.03 -2.59
C PHE A 468 -22.38 8.40 -2.80
N ALA A 469 -22.50 9.22 -1.75
CA ALA A 469 -23.03 10.57 -1.85
C ALA A 469 -22.19 11.47 -2.77
N LEU A 470 -20.86 11.39 -2.69
CA LEU A 470 -19.92 12.10 -3.57
C LEU A 470 -20.05 11.63 -5.04
N LEU A 471 -20.22 10.33 -5.27
CA LEU A 471 -20.50 9.78 -6.60
C LEU A 471 -21.82 10.34 -7.16
N LEU A 472 -22.90 10.30 -6.37
CA LEU A 472 -24.20 10.86 -6.77
C LEU A 472 -24.09 12.36 -7.06
N LEU A 473 -23.39 13.12 -6.23
CA LEU A 473 -23.12 14.55 -6.45
C LEU A 473 -22.45 14.77 -7.82
N SER A 474 -21.40 13.99 -8.12
CA SER A 474 -20.72 14.09 -9.41
C SER A 474 -21.67 13.79 -10.58
N LEU A 475 -22.42 12.69 -10.52
CA LEU A 475 -23.37 12.30 -11.57
C LEU A 475 -24.47 13.35 -11.79
N CYS A 476 -25.06 13.87 -10.70
CA CYS A 476 -26.15 14.83 -10.77
C CYS A 476 -25.73 16.19 -11.35
N TRP A 477 -24.51 16.64 -11.05
CA TRP A 477 -23.98 17.91 -11.57
C TRP A 477 -23.29 17.77 -12.94
N GLY A 478 -22.71 16.61 -13.24
CA GLY A 478 -22.00 16.36 -14.49
C GLY A 478 -22.92 16.07 -15.68
N LEU A 479 -24.01 15.33 -15.45
CA LEU A 479 -24.94 14.94 -16.50
C LEU A 479 -25.95 16.07 -16.83
N PRO A 480 -26.19 16.33 -18.13
CA PRO A 480 -26.98 17.49 -18.56
C PRO A 480 -28.48 17.39 -18.24
N ALA A 481 -29.05 16.18 -18.14
CA ALA A 481 -30.50 15.94 -18.05
C ALA A 481 -31.01 15.61 -16.64
N VAL A 482 -30.30 16.04 -15.58
CA VAL A 482 -30.69 15.78 -14.19
C VAL A 482 -31.49 16.95 -13.61
N LEU A 483 -32.58 16.63 -12.91
CA LEU A 483 -33.48 17.61 -12.30
C LEU A 483 -32.76 18.50 -11.25
N PRO A 484 -33.06 19.81 -11.17
CA PRO A 484 -32.43 20.71 -10.18
C PRO A 484 -32.61 20.27 -8.73
N GLY A 485 -33.78 19.73 -8.37
CA GLY A 485 -34.05 19.21 -7.03
C GLY A 485 -33.10 18.08 -6.60
N MET A 486 -32.72 17.19 -7.54
CA MET A 486 -31.75 16.12 -7.27
C MET A 486 -30.33 16.66 -7.05
N ARG A 487 -29.96 17.75 -7.75
CA ARG A 487 -28.68 18.42 -7.55
C ARG A 487 -28.59 19.03 -6.16
N LEU A 488 -29.65 19.70 -5.72
CA LEU A 488 -29.70 20.28 -4.37
C LEU A 488 -29.72 19.19 -3.30
N ALA A 489 -30.52 18.14 -3.47
CA ALA A 489 -30.63 17.02 -2.54
C ALA A 489 -29.29 16.28 -2.35
N THR A 490 -28.56 16.01 -3.44
CA THR A 490 -27.23 15.36 -3.36
C THR A 490 -26.19 16.26 -2.72
N THR A 491 -26.21 17.58 -2.99
CA THR A 491 -25.36 18.54 -2.26
C THR A 491 -25.67 18.54 -0.76
N ALA A 492 -26.95 18.58 -0.38
CA ALA A 492 -27.37 18.53 1.02
C ALA A 492 -26.96 17.22 1.70
N LEU A 493 -27.07 16.09 1.01
CA LEU A 493 -26.64 14.78 1.52
C LEU A 493 -25.15 14.75 1.86
N VAL A 494 -24.29 15.23 0.96
CA VAL A 494 -22.83 15.28 1.19
C VAL A 494 -22.48 16.16 2.40
N VAL A 495 -23.20 17.28 2.59
CA VAL A 495 -23.00 18.18 3.72
C VAL A 495 -23.53 17.60 5.04
N ALA A 496 -24.61 16.84 5.01
CA ALA A 496 -25.25 16.29 6.21
C ALA A 496 -24.57 15.02 6.75
N LEU A 497 -24.02 14.17 5.88
CA LEU A 497 -23.46 12.85 6.26
C LEU A 497 -22.34 12.90 7.32
N PRO A 498 -21.38 13.84 7.29
CA PRO A 498 -20.37 13.95 8.33
C PRO A 498 -20.99 14.17 9.72
N TRP A 499 -22.09 14.92 9.81
CA TRP A 499 -22.77 15.20 11.07
C TRP A 499 -23.55 14.00 11.64
N TRP A 500 -23.99 13.08 10.78
CA TRP A 500 -24.66 11.84 11.20
C TRP A 500 -23.75 10.93 12.02
N SER A 501 -22.45 10.89 11.71
CA SER A 501 -21.48 10.01 12.38
C SER A 501 -21.32 10.33 13.87
N LEU A 502 -21.43 11.60 14.27
CA LEU A 502 -21.35 12.05 15.66
C LEU A 502 -22.51 11.55 16.54
N LEU A 503 -23.58 11.04 15.93
CA LEU A 503 -24.76 10.50 16.61
C LEU A 503 -24.71 8.97 16.75
N SER A 504 -23.70 8.31 16.16
CA SER A 504 -23.59 6.85 16.16
C SER A 504 -23.08 6.35 17.50
N THR A 505 -23.98 5.86 18.34
CA THR A 505 -23.65 5.26 19.64
C THR A 505 -23.05 3.87 19.46
N THR A 506 -21.84 3.64 19.97
CA THR A 506 -21.32 2.29 20.19
C THR A 506 -22.25 1.52 21.15
N PRO A 507 -22.41 0.19 20.98
CA PRO A 507 -23.22 -0.63 21.87
C PRO A 507 -22.88 -0.37 23.33
N GLN A 508 -23.91 -0.29 24.17
CA GLN A 508 -23.86 0.37 25.47
C GLN A 508 -23.15 -0.43 26.57
N GLN A 509 -22.80 -1.71 26.35
CA GLN A 509 -22.12 -2.56 27.36
C GLN A 509 -21.28 -3.62 26.65
N GLY A 510 -19.97 -3.65 26.92
CA GLY A 510 -19.07 -4.67 26.41
C GLY A 510 -17.62 -4.20 26.26
N LEU A 511 -16.70 -5.17 26.31
CA LEU A 511 -15.28 -4.97 26.04
C LEU A 511 -14.93 -5.59 24.70
N ARG A 512 -14.36 -4.79 23.80
CA ARG A 512 -13.74 -5.30 22.57
C ARG A 512 -12.26 -5.47 22.79
N VAL A 513 -11.76 -6.68 22.55
CA VAL A 513 -10.33 -7.02 22.66
C VAL A 513 -9.81 -7.30 21.25
N SER A 514 -8.78 -6.57 20.82
CA SER A 514 -8.16 -6.76 19.50
C SER A 514 -6.70 -7.14 19.67
N VAL A 515 -6.33 -8.38 19.36
CA VAL A 515 -4.93 -8.82 19.32
C VAL A 515 -4.44 -8.62 17.89
N HIS A 516 -3.51 -7.70 17.70
CA HIS A 516 -3.06 -7.27 16.39
C HIS A 516 -2.00 -8.21 15.79
N ASP A 517 -2.02 -8.38 14.46
CA ASP A 517 -0.95 -9.08 13.74
C ASP A 517 0.22 -8.11 13.56
N VAL A 518 1.21 -8.19 14.44
CA VAL A 518 2.41 -7.34 14.42
C VAL A 518 3.68 -8.15 14.12
N GLY A 519 3.53 -9.40 13.67
CA GLY A 519 4.64 -10.34 13.52
C GLY A 519 5.05 -10.96 14.85
N GLN A 520 6.35 -11.09 15.07
CA GLN A 520 6.87 -11.61 16.35
C GLN A 520 6.86 -10.48 17.38
N GLY A 521 5.89 -10.53 18.29
CA GLY A 521 5.66 -9.55 19.35
C GLY A 521 4.20 -9.44 19.76
N GLN A 522 3.89 -8.56 20.70
CA GLN A 522 2.54 -8.42 21.28
C GLN A 522 2.04 -6.97 21.20
N LEU A 523 0.79 -6.80 20.78
CA LEU A 523 0.07 -5.52 20.78
C LEU A 523 -1.43 -5.82 20.88
N ILE A 524 -2.06 -5.44 21.99
CA ILE A 524 -3.45 -5.75 22.29
C ILE A 524 -4.21 -4.48 22.63
N GLU A 525 -5.25 -4.17 21.86
CA GLU A 525 -6.18 -3.07 22.14
C GLU A 525 -7.38 -3.58 22.94
N LEU A 526 -7.63 -2.97 24.10
CA LEU A 526 -8.83 -3.16 24.92
C LEU A 526 -9.67 -1.88 24.83
N ARG A 527 -10.89 -1.99 24.28
CA ARG A 527 -11.75 -0.83 24.07
C ARG A 527 -13.16 -1.07 24.59
N SER A 528 -13.58 -0.23 25.53
CA SER A 528 -14.97 -0.07 25.96
C SER A 528 -15.53 1.25 25.41
N LYS A 529 -16.67 1.72 25.93
CA LYS A 529 -17.40 2.87 25.41
C LYS A 529 -16.61 4.19 25.51
N HIS A 530 -15.98 4.44 26.64
CA HIS A 530 -15.28 5.69 26.96
C HIS A 530 -13.82 5.47 27.37
N TYR A 531 -13.34 4.24 27.27
CA TYR A 531 -12.01 3.88 27.75
C TYR A 531 -11.29 2.99 26.73
N ARG A 532 -10.05 3.37 26.43
CA ARG A 532 -9.17 2.67 25.49
C ARG A 532 -7.82 2.42 26.13
N LEU A 533 -7.53 1.15 26.36
CA LEU A 533 -6.28 0.66 26.91
C LEU A 533 -5.50 -0.06 25.81
N LEU A 534 -4.19 0.15 25.79
CA LEU A 534 -3.26 -0.63 24.99
C LEU A 534 -2.37 -1.46 25.92
N TYR A 535 -2.25 -2.75 25.67
CA TYR A 535 -1.31 -3.64 26.32
C TYR A 535 -0.23 -4.03 25.32
N ASP A 536 1.01 -3.63 25.60
CA ASP A 536 2.18 -3.63 24.74
C ASP A 536 2.03 -2.81 23.44
N THR A 537 3.16 -2.55 22.81
CA THR A 537 3.29 -1.63 21.66
C THR A 537 3.86 -2.31 20.41
N GLY A 538 4.09 -3.62 20.49
CA GLY A 538 4.63 -4.44 19.40
C GLY A 538 6.11 -4.19 19.09
N PRO A 539 6.65 -4.88 18.05
CA PRO A 539 8.06 -4.86 17.72
C PRO A 539 8.50 -3.62 16.94
N ARG A 540 9.75 -3.20 17.17
CA ARG A 540 10.49 -2.35 16.23
C ARG A 540 11.45 -3.20 15.41
N PHE A 541 11.28 -3.20 14.09
CA PHE A 541 12.18 -3.93 13.19
C PHE A 541 13.47 -3.14 12.95
N ARG A 542 14.57 -3.84 12.62
CA ARG A 542 15.87 -3.22 12.33
C ARG A 542 15.82 -2.10 11.30
N GLY A 543 14.90 -2.16 10.33
CA GLY A 543 14.69 -1.11 9.34
C GLY A 543 13.91 0.12 9.85
N GLY A 544 13.73 0.26 11.16
CA GLY A 544 12.97 1.35 11.81
C GLY A 544 11.46 1.15 11.84
N PHE A 545 10.93 0.33 10.93
CA PHE A 545 9.49 0.08 10.81
C PHE A 545 8.88 -0.52 12.06
N MET A 546 7.76 0.04 12.51
CA MET A 546 6.95 -0.45 13.63
C MET A 546 5.53 -0.72 13.10
N PRO A 547 4.98 -1.96 13.21
CA PRO A 547 3.65 -2.27 12.69
C PRO A 547 2.54 -1.36 13.22
N LEU A 548 2.72 -0.86 14.45
CA LEU A 548 1.81 0.05 15.13
C LEU A 548 1.50 1.31 14.31
N GLU A 549 2.48 1.89 13.60
CA GLU A 549 2.35 3.09 12.75
C GLU A 549 1.32 2.91 11.62
N THR A 550 0.94 1.65 11.33
CA THR A 550 -0.02 1.33 10.26
C THR A 550 -1.44 1.06 10.78
N LEU A 551 -1.63 0.97 12.09
CA LEU A 551 -2.89 0.54 12.69
C LEU A 551 -3.92 1.68 12.77
N TRP A 552 -3.44 2.88 13.06
CA TRP A 552 -4.28 4.05 13.29
C TRP A 552 -3.66 5.31 12.68
N SER A 553 -4.50 6.29 12.36
CA SER A 553 -4.02 7.60 11.94
C SER A 553 -3.46 8.41 13.11
N PRO A 554 -2.47 9.30 12.88
CA PRO A 554 -1.94 10.18 13.92
C PRO A 554 -3.05 10.96 14.65
N GLY A 555 -2.81 11.29 15.92
CA GLY A 555 -3.72 12.02 16.79
C GLY A 555 -4.69 11.15 17.59
N GLN A 556 -4.59 9.81 17.53
CA GLN A 556 -5.39 8.95 18.41
C GLN A 556 -5.14 9.22 19.90
N ARG A 557 -6.17 9.03 20.71
CA ARG A 557 -6.08 9.07 22.18
C ARG A 557 -6.14 7.66 22.77
N PHE A 558 -5.28 7.40 23.74
CA PHE A 558 -5.26 6.21 24.59
C PHE A 558 -5.31 6.64 26.05
N ASP A 559 -6.22 6.06 26.82
CA ASP A 559 -6.37 6.40 28.23
C ASP A 559 -5.25 5.80 29.06
N GLN A 560 -4.85 4.57 28.73
CA GLN A 560 -3.74 3.90 29.37
C GLN A 560 -2.95 3.07 28.36
N VAL A 561 -1.63 3.07 28.49
CA VAL A 561 -0.74 2.12 27.81
C VAL A 561 0.03 1.36 28.87
N ILE A 562 -0.14 0.04 28.90
CA ILE A 562 0.61 -0.87 29.76
C ILE A 562 1.69 -1.49 28.89
N VAL A 563 2.95 -1.34 29.28
CA VAL A 563 4.08 -2.06 28.68
C VAL A 563 4.45 -3.15 29.67
N SER A 564 4.29 -4.41 29.25
CA SER A 564 4.55 -5.58 30.11
C SER A 564 6.00 -5.60 30.59
N HIS A 565 6.96 -5.39 29.68
CA HIS A 565 8.40 -5.27 29.93
C HIS A 565 9.09 -4.55 28.75
N ALA A 566 10.36 -4.18 28.90
CA ALA A 566 11.06 -3.30 27.94
C ALA A 566 11.63 -3.99 26.67
N ASP A 567 11.41 -5.30 26.48
CA ASP A 567 11.95 -5.99 25.32
C ASP A 567 11.35 -5.46 24.02
N ASN A 568 12.14 -5.53 22.95
CA ASN A 568 11.85 -4.85 21.70
C ASN A 568 10.52 -5.29 21.05
N ASP A 569 10.09 -6.53 21.24
CA ASP A 569 8.85 -7.10 20.72
C ASP A 569 7.59 -6.76 21.53
N HIS A 570 7.77 -6.03 22.64
CA HIS A 570 6.70 -5.48 23.49
C HIS A 570 6.76 -3.94 23.55
N ALA A 571 7.93 -3.36 23.82
CA ALA A 571 8.14 -1.92 24.00
C ALA A 571 8.64 -1.19 22.73
N GLY A 572 8.82 -1.89 21.61
CA GLY A 572 9.41 -1.33 20.40
C GLY A 572 8.66 -0.14 19.82
N GLY A 573 7.34 -0.09 19.99
CA GLY A 573 6.45 0.97 19.48
C GLY A 573 6.26 2.18 20.40
N VAL A 574 6.88 2.24 21.59
CA VAL A 574 6.66 3.32 22.57
C VAL A 574 6.96 4.71 21.98
N ASN A 575 8.07 4.86 21.26
CA ASN A 575 8.45 6.15 20.66
C ASN A 575 7.52 6.56 19.51
N ALA A 576 7.00 5.61 18.73
CA ALA A 576 6.01 5.90 17.69
C ALA A 576 4.69 6.39 18.30
N LEU A 577 4.21 5.74 19.38
CA LEU A 577 3.04 6.20 20.12
C LEU A 577 3.20 7.62 20.66
N LEU A 578 4.37 7.96 21.20
CA LEU A 578 4.67 9.31 21.68
C LEU A 578 4.68 10.36 20.56
N ALA A 579 5.26 10.01 19.42
CA ALA A 579 5.40 10.93 18.30
C ALA A 579 4.06 11.19 17.59
N GLU A 580 3.21 10.17 17.49
CA GLU A 580 2.02 10.22 16.64
C GLU A 580 0.70 10.27 17.41
N HIS A 581 0.67 9.96 18.70
CA HIS A 581 -0.57 9.79 19.47
C HIS A 581 -0.52 10.41 20.87
N GLN A 582 -1.70 10.55 21.50
CA GLN A 582 -1.86 11.09 22.84
C GLN A 582 -2.12 9.94 23.83
N VAL A 583 -1.24 9.80 24.81
CA VAL A 583 -1.38 8.80 25.88
C VAL A 583 -1.55 9.51 27.22
N ASN A 584 -2.66 9.27 27.93
CA ASN A 584 -2.92 9.95 29.20
C ASN A 584 -2.05 9.38 30.34
N GLN A 585 -1.78 8.07 30.33
CA GLN A 585 -1.03 7.41 31.39
C GLN A 585 -0.26 6.19 30.86
N TRP A 586 1.01 6.10 31.24
CA TRP A 586 1.87 4.93 30.99
C TRP A 586 2.00 4.09 32.26
N ILE A 587 2.01 2.78 32.09
CA ILE A 587 2.17 1.80 33.17
C ILE A 587 3.21 0.77 32.74
N ALA A 588 4.15 0.44 33.62
CA ALA A 588 5.18 -0.58 33.40
C ALA A 588 5.60 -1.20 34.74
N PRO A 589 6.39 -2.28 34.77
CA PRO A 589 6.94 -2.80 36.02
C PRO A 589 7.78 -1.75 36.76
N GLU A 590 7.83 -1.85 38.08
CA GLU A 590 8.68 -0.98 38.89
C GLU A 590 10.16 -1.11 38.47
N GLY A 591 10.84 0.02 38.26
CA GLY A 591 12.24 0.05 37.83
C GLY A 591 12.48 -0.28 36.36
N GLU A 592 11.44 -0.49 35.54
CA GLU A 592 11.57 -0.64 34.09
C GLU A 592 11.93 0.71 33.44
N THR A 593 12.97 0.74 32.60
CA THR A 593 13.41 1.97 31.94
C THR A 593 12.75 2.11 30.57
N LEU A 594 11.75 2.98 30.48
CA LEU A 594 11.13 3.39 29.21
C LEU A 594 11.56 4.81 28.85
N SER A 595 11.31 5.22 27.60
CA SER A 595 11.48 6.61 27.15
C SER A 595 10.39 7.56 27.68
N VAL A 596 9.54 7.08 28.59
CA VAL A 596 8.38 7.77 29.16
C VAL A 596 8.34 7.58 30.66
N ASP A 597 7.78 8.57 31.35
CA ASP A 597 7.43 8.43 32.76
C ASP A 597 6.23 7.46 32.89
N SER A 598 6.45 6.35 33.59
CA SER A 598 5.43 5.31 33.81
C SER A 598 5.14 5.09 35.29
N ARG A 599 3.88 4.75 35.62
CA ARG A 599 3.53 4.25 36.95
C ARG A 599 3.80 2.74 37.05
N ALA A 600 4.19 2.28 38.24
CA ALA A 600 4.41 0.86 38.49
C ALA A 600 3.09 0.07 38.44
N CYS A 601 3.03 -0.98 37.61
CA CYS A 601 2.05 -2.05 37.80
C CYS A 601 2.45 -2.86 39.03
N GLN A 602 1.51 -3.04 39.97
CA GLN A 602 1.76 -3.81 41.18
C GLN A 602 0.60 -4.76 41.46
N ARG A 603 0.93 -5.95 41.94
CA ARG A 603 -0.02 -7.00 42.34
C ARG A 603 -1.07 -6.44 43.29
N GLY A 604 -2.33 -6.76 43.01
CA GLY A 604 -3.49 -6.32 43.80
C GLY A 604 -4.04 -4.94 43.42
N GLN A 605 -3.36 -4.17 42.55
CA GLN A 605 -3.94 -2.95 42.01
C GLN A 605 -5.15 -3.29 41.12
N THR A 606 -6.28 -2.65 41.40
CA THR A 606 -7.54 -2.85 40.67
C THR A 606 -8.16 -1.53 40.25
N TRP A 607 -8.84 -1.52 39.10
CA TRP A 607 -9.68 -0.40 38.70
C TRP A 607 -10.87 -0.87 37.85
N GLN A 608 -11.88 -0.02 37.74
CA GLN A 608 -13.09 -0.29 36.97
C GLN A 608 -13.40 0.88 36.01
N ARG A 609 -13.78 0.55 34.77
CA ARG A 609 -14.21 1.50 33.73
C ARG A 609 -15.31 0.87 32.87
N ASP A 610 -16.40 1.59 32.63
CA ASP A 610 -17.54 1.15 31.81
C ASP A 610 -18.08 -0.26 32.17
N GLY A 611 -18.07 -0.63 33.46
CA GLY A 611 -18.50 -1.95 33.92
C GLY A 611 -17.50 -3.09 33.68
N VAL A 612 -16.29 -2.78 33.19
CA VAL A 612 -15.16 -3.71 33.04
C VAL A 612 -14.23 -3.56 34.25
N ASN A 613 -13.90 -4.66 34.92
CA ASN A 613 -12.92 -4.67 36.01
C ASN A 613 -11.56 -5.10 35.48
N TYR A 614 -10.51 -4.47 35.98
CA TYR A 614 -9.13 -4.76 35.65
C TYR A 614 -8.34 -4.97 36.94
N ARG A 615 -7.47 -5.97 36.96
CA ARG A 615 -6.65 -6.35 38.12
C ARG A 615 -5.26 -6.78 37.68
N PHE A 616 -4.23 -6.21 38.30
CA PHE A 616 -2.88 -6.73 38.17
C PHE A 616 -2.66 -7.90 39.14
N LEU A 617 -2.30 -9.06 38.60
CA LEU A 617 -1.95 -10.26 39.38
C LEU A 617 -0.45 -10.30 39.72
N TRP A 618 0.37 -9.57 38.95
CA TRP A 618 1.83 -9.57 39.05
C TRP A 618 2.40 -8.30 38.41
N PRO A 619 3.57 -7.76 38.84
CA PRO A 619 4.47 -8.22 39.90
C PRO A 619 4.19 -7.63 41.30
N PRO A 620 4.63 -8.25 42.41
CA PRO A 620 4.61 -7.61 43.73
C PRO A 620 5.63 -6.46 43.81
N ALA A 621 5.43 -5.52 44.74
CA ALA A 621 6.37 -4.43 44.98
C ALA A 621 7.78 -4.97 45.33
N GLY A 622 8.82 -4.30 44.83
CA GLY A 622 10.22 -4.72 45.06
C GLY A 622 10.70 -5.92 44.25
N ALA A 623 9.95 -6.37 43.23
CA ALA A 623 10.33 -7.47 42.35
C ALA A 623 11.43 -7.13 41.31
N ASN A 624 12.16 -6.02 41.50
CA ASN A 624 13.10 -5.46 40.53
C ASN A 624 14.29 -6.38 40.21
N ALA A 625 14.56 -7.37 41.07
CA ALA A 625 15.63 -8.36 40.90
C ALA A 625 15.28 -9.52 39.94
N LEU A 626 14.00 -9.64 39.53
CA LEU A 626 13.59 -10.64 38.55
C LEU A 626 14.04 -10.24 37.13
N SER A 627 14.06 -11.22 36.22
CA SER A 627 14.27 -10.94 34.81
C SER A 627 13.17 -10.01 34.27
N PRO A 628 13.43 -9.21 33.22
CA PRO A 628 12.40 -8.38 32.58
C PRO A 628 11.12 -9.17 32.24
N ASN A 629 11.26 -10.37 31.70
CA ASN A 629 10.14 -11.26 31.39
C ASN A 629 9.37 -11.66 32.65
N ASP A 630 10.06 -12.08 33.71
CA ASP A 630 9.45 -12.53 34.96
C ASP A 630 8.86 -11.41 35.82
N ARG A 631 9.14 -10.13 35.51
CA ARG A 631 8.45 -8.98 36.11
C ARG A 631 7.32 -8.41 35.24
N SER A 632 6.95 -9.10 34.16
CA SER A 632 5.88 -8.65 33.26
C SER A 632 4.58 -8.30 34.01
N CYS A 633 3.92 -7.20 33.65
CA CYS A 633 2.63 -6.83 34.22
C CYS A 633 1.52 -7.84 33.85
N VAL A 634 1.18 -8.80 34.71
CA VAL A 634 0.10 -9.77 34.43
C VAL A 634 -1.26 -9.11 34.70
N LEU A 635 -2.08 -8.99 33.66
CA LEU A 635 -3.37 -8.32 33.70
C LEU A 635 -4.53 -9.31 33.55
N GLU A 636 -5.43 -9.30 34.51
CA GLU A 636 -6.74 -9.94 34.42
C GLU A 636 -7.82 -8.88 34.15
N VAL A 637 -8.73 -9.17 33.23
CA VAL A 637 -9.86 -8.30 32.88
C VAL A 637 -11.15 -9.11 32.91
N SER A 638 -12.17 -8.62 33.61
CA SER A 638 -13.46 -9.33 33.76
C SER A 638 -14.66 -8.49 33.33
N VAL A 639 -15.59 -9.10 32.60
CA VAL A 639 -16.88 -8.52 32.19
C VAL A 639 -18.00 -9.53 32.46
N GLY A 640 -18.74 -9.37 33.55
CA GLY A 640 -19.66 -10.40 34.03
C GLY A 640 -18.89 -11.68 34.33
N GLU A 641 -19.33 -12.81 33.77
CA GLU A 641 -18.67 -14.11 33.91
C GLU A 641 -17.45 -14.27 32.99
N HIS A 642 -17.26 -13.38 32.01
CA HIS A 642 -16.15 -13.51 31.05
C HIS A 642 -14.85 -13.00 31.65
N ARG A 643 -13.78 -13.78 31.49
CA ARG A 643 -12.43 -13.43 31.98
C ARG A 643 -11.39 -13.50 30.87
N LEU A 644 -10.62 -12.43 30.74
CA LEU A 644 -9.45 -12.33 29.88
C LEU A 644 -8.20 -12.30 30.77
N LEU A 645 -7.21 -13.12 30.44
CA LEU A 645 -5.90 -13.12 31.10
C LEU A 645 -4.79 -12.84 30.08
N ILE A 646 -3.97 -11.82 30.37
CA ILE A 646 -2.79 -11.44 29.60
C ILE A 646 -1.57 -11.55 30.50
N THR A 647 -0.66 -12.48 30.20
CA THR A 647 0.44 -12.84 31.09
C THR A 647 1.76 -12.14 30.76
N GLY A 648 1.85 -11.41 29.65
CA GLY A 648 3.14 -10.98 29.10
C GLY A 648 4.06 -12.19 28.91
N ASP A 649 5.32 -12.06 29.32
CA ASP A 649 6.35 -13.08 29.08
C ASP A 649 6.78 -13.85 30.34
N VAL A 650 5.96 -13.80 31.40
CA VAL A 650 6.24 -14.51 32.65
C VAL A 650 6.50 -16.01 32.43
N SER A 651 7.50 -16.55 33.12
CA SER A 651 7.82 -17.97 33.06
C SER A 651 6.79 -18.84 33.81
N SER A 652 6.79 -20.14 33.53
CA SER A 652 5.98 -21.11 34.29
C SER A 652 6.30 -21.18 35.77
N GLU A 653 7.45 -20.66 36.21
CA GLU A 653 7.71 -20.51 37.64
C GLU A 653 6.85 -19.39 38.25
N ILE A 654 6.79 -18.25 37.58
CA ILE A 654 6.00 -17.09 38.02
C ILE A 654 4.50 -17.38 37.90
N GLU A 655 4.06 -18.09 36.86
CA GLU A 655 2.67 -18.55 36.72
C GLU A 655 2.16 -19.29 37.97
N ARG A 656 3.01 -20.10 38.61
CA ARG A 656 2.64 -20.81 39.86
C ARG A 656 2.45 -19.87 41.05
N ARG A 657 3.07 -18.69 41.06
CA ARG A 657 3.05 -17.75 42.20
C ARG A 657 1.75 -16.94 42.30
N PHE A 658 1.04 -16.78 41.20
CA PHE A 658 -0.27 -16.12 41.15
C PHE A 658 -1.42 -17.07 40.75
N LEU A 659 -1.13 -18.37 40.56
CA LEU A 659 -2.08 -19.38 40.07
C LEU A 659 -3.41 -19.40 40.85
N LEU A 660 -3.33 -19.37 42.17
CA LEU A 660 -4.50 -19.44 43.06
C LEU A 660 -5.32 -18.15 43.10
N GLU A 661 -4.80 -17.05 42.58
CA GLU A 661 -5.56 -15.79 42.45
C GLU A 661 -6.33 -15.70 41.13
N VAL A 662 -6.00 -16.55 40.14
CA VAL A 662 -6.70 -16.58 38.87
C VAL A 662 -8.05 -17.27 39.06
N ASP A 663 -9.11 -16.50 38.83
CA ASP A 663 -10.46 -17.04 38.83
C ASP A 663 -10.67 -17.87 37.54
N SER A 664 -11.14 -19.11 37.70
CA SER A 664 -11.31 -20.11 36.65
C SER A 664 -12.80 -20.44 36.44
N PRO A 665 -13.26 -20.76 35.22
CA PRO A 665 -12.48 -20.84 33.96
C PRO A 665 -12.19 -19.48 33.34
N VAL A 666 -11.11 -19.41 32.53
CA VAL A 666 -10.74 -18.22 31.77
C VAL A 666 -11.37 -18.28 30.38
N SER A 667 -12.13 -17.27 29.96
CA SER A 667 -12.74 -17.25 28.63
C SER A 667 -11.70 -17.05 27.52
N MET A 668 -10.69 -16.21 27.78
CA MET A 668 -9.62 -15.94 26.83
C MET A 668 -8.27 -15.77 27.52
N LEU A 669 -7.27 -16.52 27.06
CA LEU A 669 -5.88 -16.41 27.51
C LEU A 669 -5.00 -15.96 26.34
N VAL A 670 -4.21 -14.93 26.54
CA VAL A 670 -3.06 -14.65 25.66
C VAL A 670 -1.88 -15.44 26.20
N ALA A 671 -1.40 -16.42 25.42
CA ALA A 671 -0.36 -17.34 25.86
C ALA A 671 0.95 -16.59 26.13
N GLY A 672 1.55 -16.85 27.28
CA GLY A 672 2.77 -16.18 27.69
C GLY A 672 3.95 -16.42 26.76
N HIS A 673 4.81 -15.41 26.60
CA HIS A 673 6.04 -15.49 25.81
C HIS A 673 5.80 -16.01 24.39
N HIS A 674 4.72 -15.52 23.78
CA HIS A 674 4.27 -15.85 22.42
C HIS A 674 3.97 -17.35 22.19
N GLY A 675 3.83 -18.14 23.26
CA GLY A 675 3.72 -19.60 23.22
C GLY A 675 5.06 -20.35 23.30
N SER A 676 6.09 -19.74 23.90
CA SER A 676 7.36 -20.39 24.25
C SER A 676 7.16 -21.57 25.21
N GLY A 677 8.03 -22.57 25.13
CA GLY A 677 8.06 -23.70 26.06
C GLY A 677 8.40 -23.35 27.51
N THR A 678 8.90 -22.13 27.77
CA THR A 678 9.24 -21.61 29.11
C THR A 678 8.03 -21.08 29.89
N SER A 679 6.89 -20.92 29.22
CA SER A 679 5.64 -20.40 29.77
C SER A 679 4.51 -21.39 29.50
N SER A 680 3.29 -21.06 29.93
CA SER A 680 2.09 -21.91 29.82
C SER A 680 2.31 -23.31 30.40
N GLY A 681 2.71 -23.34 31.67
CA GLY A 681 3.02 -24.56 32.41
C GLY A 681 1.78 -25.44 32.62
N ILE A 682 1.98 -26.75 32.80
CA ILE A 682 0.87 -27.72 32.85
C ILE A 682 -0.15 -27.38 33.95
N GLN A 683 0.30 -27.00 35.15
CA GLN A 683 -0.58 -26.61 36.26
C GLN A 683 -1.39 -25.35 35.94
N PHE A 684 -0.74 -24.37 35.31
CA PHE A 684 -1.38 -23.12 34.90
C PHE A 684 -2.45 -23.35 33.83
N VAL A 685 -2.12 -24.11 32.78
CA VAL A 685 -3.05 -24.43 31.69
C VAL A 685 -4.27 -25.22 32.19
N ARG A 686 -4.06 -26.18 33.09
CA ARG A 686 -5.16 -26.98 33.68
C ARG A 686 -6.05 -26.19 34.64
N HIS A 687 -5.46 -25.32 35.47
CA HIS A 687 -6.23 -24.50 36.41
C HIS A 687 -7.05 -23.45 35.68
N THR A 688 -6.44 -22.76 34.71
CA THR A 688 -7.12 -21.70 33.95
C THR A 688 -8.15 -22.23 32.96
N ALA A 689 -7.97 -23.47 32.47
CA ALA A 689 -8.85 -24.17 31.54
C ALA A 689 -9.44 -23.23 30.47
N PRO A 690 -8.59 -22.54 29.67
CA PRO A 690 -9.06 -21.43 28.87
C PRO A 690 -9.92 -21.90 27.69
N GLU A 691 -11.06 -21.24 27.44
CA GLU A 691 -11.90 -21.55 26.28
C GLU A 691 -11.19 -21.16 24.98
N HIS A 692 -10.61 -19.95 24.94
CA HIS A 692 -9.83 -19.45 23.81
C HIS A 692 -8.38 -19.14 24.21
N VAL A 693 -7.43 -19.56 23.37
CA VAL A 693 -6.00 -19.27 23.56
C VAL A 693 -5.47 -18.55 22.33
N VAL A 694 -4.78 -17.44 22.54
CA VAL A 694 -4.18 -16.64 21.48
C VAL A 694 -2.66 -16.68 21.58
N PHE A 695 -2.03 -17.08 20.48
CA PHE A 695 -0.59 -16.96 20.27
C PHE A 695 -0.29 -15.72 19.41
N SER A 696 0.25 -14.67 20.03
CA SER A 696 0.75 -13.49 19.32
C SER A 696 2.16 -13.78 18.80
N ALA A 697 2.26 -14.33 17.59
CA ALA A 697 3.55 -14.74 17.03
C ALA A 697 3.58 -14.50 15.52
N GLY A 698 4.78 -14.30 14.98
CA GLY A 698 4.97 -14.06 13.55
C GLY A 698 4.94 -15.35 12.74
N ARG A 699 4.50 -15.28 11.48
CA ARG A 699 4.62 -16.41 10.55
C ARG A 699 6.10 -16.69 10.26
N ASP A 700 6.48 -17.97 10.26
CA ASP A 700 7.86 -18.43 10.04
C ASP A 700 8.87 -17.67 10.93
N ASN A 701 8.48 -17.41 12.19
CA ASN A 701 9.35 -16.74 13.15
C ASN A 701 10.57 -17.63 13.50
N PRO A 702 11.74 -17.04 13.78
CA PRO A 702 12.96 -17.80 14.04
C PRO A 702 12.90 -18.64 15.33
N PHE A 703 12.01 -18.30 16.26
CA PHE A 703 11.83 -18.99 17.54
C PHE A 703 10.96 -20.24 17.43
N GLN A 704 10.31 -20.46 16.27
CA GLN A 704 9.37 -21.54 16.05
C GLN A 704 8.18 -21.51 17.04
N HIS A 705 7.78 -20.31 17.47
CA HIS A 705 6.60 -20.13 18.32
C HIS A 705 5.30 -20.20 17.50
N PRO A 706 4.20 -20.69 18.09
CA PRO A 706 4.13 -21.36 19.39
C PRO A 706 4.78 -22.76 19.34
N GLY A 707 5.43 -23.15 20.43
CA GLY A 707 6.08 -24.46 20.52
C GLY A 707 5.06 -25.61 20.57
N ASP A 708 5.37 -26.72 19.89
CA ASP A 708 4.48 -27.88 19.78
C ASP A 708 3.98 -28.42 21.14
N ALA A 709 4.85 -28.42 22.16
CA ALA A 709 4.50 -28.89 23.50
C ALA A 709 3.42 -28.00 24.15
N VAL A 710 3.48 -26.68 23.96
CA VAL A 710 2.50 -25.73 24.49
C VAL A 710 1.18 -25.87 23.76
N VAL A 711 1.22 -25.99 22.43
CA VAL A 711 0.03 -26.22 21.60
C VAL A 711 -0.70 -27.50 22.03
N ARG A 712 0.03 -28.58 22.32
CA ARG A 712 -0.56 -29.84 22.81
C ARG A 712 -1.22 -29.66 24.18
N ARG A 713 -0.57 -28.99 25.13
CA ARG A 713 -1.15 -28.73 26.47
C ARG A 713 -2.52 -28.06 26.40
N PHE A 714 -2.67 -27.02 25.56
CA PHE A 714 -3.96 -26.35 25.39
C PHE A 714 -4.97 -27.18 24.60
N ARG A 715 -4.52 -27.94 23.60
CA ARG A 715 -5.42 -28.88 22.88
C ARG A 715 -5.96 -29.96 23.82
N ASP A 716 -5.17 -30.44 24.77
CA ASP A 716 -5.58 -31.42 25.78
C ASP A 716 -6.56 -30.83 26.81
N GLN A 717 -6.76 -29.51 26.83
CA GLN A 717 -7.83 -28.82 27.57
C GLN A 717 -9.02 -28.44 26.67
N GLU A 718 -9.06 -28.96 25.44
CA GLU A 718 -10.10 -28.67 24.45
C GLU A 718 -10.21 -27.16 24.11
N SER A 719 -9.16 -26.38 24.38
CA SER A 719 -9.11 -24.95 24.08
C SER A 719 -9.12 -24.69 22.57
N CYS A 720 -9.85 -23.66 22.16
CA CYS A 720 -9.80 -23.10 20.82
C CYS A 720 -8.49 -22.32 20.59
N LEU A 721 -7.67 -22.77 19.64
CA LEU A 721 -6.32 -22.22 19.43
C LEU A 721 -6.25 -21.25 18.25
N TRP A 722 -5.90 -20.01 18.55
CA TRP A 722 -5.75 -18.91 17.58
C TRP A 722 -4.30 -18.46 17.47
N SER A 723 -3.88 -18.04 16.27
CA SER A 723 -2.54 -17.48 16.05
C SER A 723 -2.59 -16.29 15.12
N THR A 724 -1.99 -15.16 15.52
CA THR A 724 -1.94 -13.97 14.66
C THR A 724 -1.21 -14.25 13.34
N ALA A 725 -0.18 -15.10 13.34
CA ALA A 725 0.50 -15.59 12.14
C ALA A 725 -0.43 -16.26 11.11
N GLN A 726 -1.48 -16.95 11.55
CA GLN A 726 -2.32 -17.80 10.70
C GLN A 726 -3.68 -17.14 10.44
N ASP A 727 -4.26 -16.55 11.46
CA ASP A 727 -5.62 -16.02 11.49
C ASP A 727 -5.66 -14.49 11.28
N GLY A 728 -4.48 -13.83 11.27
CA GLY A 728 -4.37 -12.37 11.27
C GLY A 728 -4.77 -11.77 12.61
N ALA A 729 -5.14 -10.49 12.64
CA ALA A 729 -5.65 -9.89 13.86
C ALA A 729 -6.95 -10.56 14.30
N LEU A 730 -7.07 -10.75 15.60
CA LEU A 730 -8.19 -11.40 16.27
C LEU A 730 -8.98 -10.36 17.02
N ARG A 731 -10.30 -10.33 16.84
CA ARG A 731 -11.20 -9.46 17.60
C ARG A 731 -12.18 -10.30 18.39
N PHE A 732 -12.29 -10.01 19.67
CA PHE A 732 -13.20 -10.64 20.61
C PHE A 732 -14.14 -9.59 21.20
N TRP A 733 -15.41 -9.97 21.40
CA TRP A 733 -16.41 -9.14 22.07
C TRP A 733 -16.88 -9.85 23.33
N LEU A 734 -16.62 -9.23 24.48
CA LEU A 734 -17.02 -9.71 25.79
C LEU A 734 -18.21 -8.87 26.27
N GLU A 735 -19.37 -9.50 26.42
CA GLU A 735 -20.57 -8.88 26.99
C GLU A 735 -21.12 -9.82 28.08
N ALA A 736 -21.49 -9.27 29.24
CA ALA A 736 -21.79 -10.04 30.46
C ALA A 736 -22.86 -11.15 30.31
N ALA A 737 -23.72 -11.07 29.29
CA ALA A 737 -24.82 -12.01 29.05
C ALA A 737 -24.88 -12.53 27.60
N ARG A 738 -23.80 -12.38 26.82
CA ARG A 738 -23.72 -12.94 25.46
C ARG A 738 -22.57 -13.92 25.32
N PRO A 739 -22.69 -14.91 24.41
CA PRO A 739 -21.59 -15.80 24.08
C PRO A 739 -20.42 -15.01 23.50
N PHE A 740 -19.22 -15.55 23.68
CA PHE A 740 -17.97 -15.00 23.16
C PHE A 740 -18.02 -14.94 21.63
N GLU A 741 -18.00 -13.74 21.04
CA GLU A 741 -17.88 -13.60 19.57
C GLU A 741 -16.41 -13.39 19.20
N VAL A 742 -15.89 -14.21 18.28
CA VAL A 742 -14.55 -14.07 17.71
C VAL A 742 -14.62 -13.82 16.21
N ARG A 743 -13.87 -12.83 15.73
CA ARG A 743 -13.66 -12.58 14.30
C ARG A 743 -12.17 -12.56 13.97
N THR A 744 -11.80 -13.34 12.96
CA THR A 744 -10.44 -13.38 12.39
C THR A 744 -10.37 -12.50 11.14
N THR A 745 -9.19 -11.93 10.88
CA THR A 745 -9.01 -11.09 9.68
C THR A 745 -8.74 -11.94 8.45
N ARG A 746 -8.01 -13.05 8.60
CA ARG A 746 -7.85 -14.03 7.53
C ARG A 746 -9.03 -15.01 7.56
N PRO A 747 -9.63 -15.33 6.39
CA PRO A 747 -10.71 -16.31 6.32
C PRO A 747 -10.24 -17.67 6.81
N ARG A 748 -11.11 -18.36 7.57
CA ARG A 748 -10.83 -19.69 8.11
C ARG A 748 -10.58 -20.67 6.95
N SER A 749 -9.46 -21.38 6.97
CA SER A 749 -9.30 -22.51 6.04
C SER A 749 -10.32 -23.59 6.43
N SER A 750 -11.12 -24.07 5.48
CA SER A 750 -12.15 -25.10 5.70
C SER A 750 -11.64 -26.41 6.33
N ARG A 751 -10.31 -26.62 6.35
CA ARG A 751 -9.65 -27.80 6.95
C ARG A 751 -9.38 -27.68 8.46
N ARG A 752 -9.78 -26.59 9.11
CA ARG A 752 -9.51 -26.35 10.54
C ARG A 752 -10.80 -26.05 11.30
N ASN A 753 -11.51 -27.11 11.68
CA ASN A 753 -12.41 -27.05 12.83
C ASN A 753 -11.51 -27.01 14.08
N ARG A 754 -11.17 -25.80 14.54
CA ARG A 754 -10.46 -25.54 15.81
C ARG A 754 -11.40 -25.11 16.94
N CYS A 755 -12.65 -24.88 16.56
CA CYS A 755 -13.90 -24.80 17.31
C CYS A 755 -14.96 -25.26 16.27
#